data_AF-A0A0H2SNL6-F1
#
_entry.id   AF-A0A0H2SNL6-F1
#
_cell.length_a   1.000
_cell.length_b   1.000
_cell.length_c   1.000
_cell.angle_alpha   90.00
_cell.angle_beta   90.00
_cell.angle_gamma   90.00
#
_symmetry.space_group_name_H-M   'P 1'
#
loop_
_entity.id
_entity.type
_entity.pdbx_description
1 polymer ?
#
loop_
_entity_poly.entity_id
_entity_poly.type
_entity_poly.pdbx_seq_one_letter_code
_entity_poly.pdbx_strand_id
1 'polypeptide(L)'
;MDRDACDFDAQQQSAQRKGKGRAIAEDASETTPLLATSTSSLVRDDIPVSGGSSRRRLYLLLSTVFFTTLCVCVIALLVVIFLAYSYSSKVTNVAPERLLDRAVTLTEPQRIDVLNTTEGTIWLQVEGAVGIDADAALDTVLDGSSGTLQRWLGRWAIRQVGTVTVNTSEISVVSKAQHAELCSVLVPSIQLPLTIDRPQGSSWLTNVSFPVRISMTPNSTVLEEFVRTSWKDGYANVEASVANVSVYAGSEDESGWKRRLRVSRREVQYPIHYRIPSLPGLPSPGKNTPFPDLQDLVTLDKFYVNTRHHNVAITANATAVNPLPESWHMNIPAIPFTVFLPNSSSVNSSNDSTVIPIVTGNSLPFSLTHPNITLDLSASILQITQDSMPVISSFISTYLSGHSAPFVAGSPLLPSLHVPMVFPAPHPKPQVLRDVSIRNMHISLNGEVVLASGTVYARAVLPLGIRLSMDVERIWPDVLVFDGKVPDEGETRKYTESPEDLPQTLQYASAHKGKGSDIPRPPLPDPLPENAFARIRPGDWLPADSIALPIPSEDGSIDDGTSEYIVTADIENVPLEVLPGRQKLMSSFVAKVLFGPQGALAGVQGTAAVAALVDGLPVAGDGNEGGSGMVELLGLPFTGSFRVGKKAL
;
A
#
# COMPACT_ATOMS: atom_id res chain seq x y z
N MET A 1 -56.71 25.77 10.36
CA MET A 1 -56.72 24.51 9.61
C MET A 1 -55.56 23.69 10.12
N ASP A 2 -55.55 23.22 11.36
CA ASP A 2 -56.50 22.42 12.19
C ASP A 2 -55.71 21.15 12.53
N ARG A 3 -55.32 20.93 13.81
CA ARG A 3 -56.11 20.30 14.89
C ARG A 3 -56.36 18.80 14.60
N ASP A 4 -56.21 17.81 15.47
CA ASP A 4 -56.17 17.63 16.94
C ASP A 4 -55.60 16.18 17.18
N ALA A 5 -54.80 15.85 18.21
CA ALA A 5 -55.05 15.64 19.65
C ALA A 5 -55.52 14.22 20.07
N CYS A 6 -55.31 13.92 21.37
CA CYS A 6 -55.54 12.71 22.21
C CYS A 6 -54.25 11.90 22.46
N ASP A 7 -53.53 11.99 23.58
CA ASP A 7 -53.83 12.29 25.00
C ASP A 7 -54.67 11.21 25.73
N PHE A 8 -54.05 10.54 26.70
CA PHE A 8 -54.70 9.89 27.83
C PHE A 8 -53.68 9.64 28.96
N ASP A 9 -53.58 10.62 29.85
CA ASP A 9 -53.05 10.47 31.20
C ASP A 9 -54.09 9.76 32.10
N ALA A 10 -53.61 8.91 33.01
CA ALA A 10 -54.27 8.64 34.28
C ALA A 10 -53.26 8.18 35.35
N GLN A 11 -52.88 9.13 36.20
CA GLN A 11 -52.26 8.90 37.50
C GLN A 11 -53.18 8.06 38.40
N GLN A 12 -52.61 7.16 39.23
CA GLN A 12 -52.87 7.23 40.67
C GLN A 12 -51.86 6.45 41.52
N GLN A 13 -51.42 7.15 42.56
CA GLN A 13 -50.54 6.75 43.65
C GLN A 13 -51.15 5.63 44.50
N SER A 14 -50.31 4.78 45.10
CA SER A 14 -50.29 4.66 46.57
C SER A 14 -49.14 3.78 47.07
N ALA A 15 -48.44 4.32 48.05
CA ALA A 15 -47.47 3.64 48.88
C ALA A 15 -48.19 2.76 49.92
N GLN A 16 -47.67 1.55 50.20
CA GLN A 16 -47.86 0.77 51.43
C GLN A 16 -47.14 -0.58 51.28
N ARG A 17 -46.49 -1.21 52.26
CA ARG A 17 -45.89 -0.84 53.54
C ARG A 17 -45.12 -2.09 53.99
N LYS A 18 -44.04 -1.87 54.73
CA LYS A 18 -43.33 -2.88 55.55
C LYS A 18 -44.31 -3.64 56.46
N GLY A 19 -44.05 -4.93 56.69
CA GLY A 19 -44.73 -5.68 57.75
C GLY A 19 -44.07 -7.02 58.06
N LYS A 20 -43.12 -7.04 59.00
CA LYS A 20 -42.76 -8.21 59.81
C LYS A 20 -43.85 -8.38 60.88
N GLY A 21 -44.45 -9.56 60.99
CA GLY A 21 -45.42 -9.89 62.04
C GLY A 21 -45.05 -11.20 62.77
N ARG A 22 -44.56 -11.06 64.00
CA ARG A 22 -44.76 -11.99 65.14
C ARG A 22 -46.24 -11.87 65.58
N ALA A 23 -46.92 -12.73 66.33
CA ALA A 23 -46.83 -14.10 66.83
C ALA A 23 -48.12 -14.34 67.67
N ILE A 24 -48.40 -15.59 68.11
CA ILE A 24 -49.23 -15.96 69.31
C ILE A 24 -50.76 -15.77 69.13
N ALA A 25 -51.72 -16.60 69.61
CA ALA A 25 -51.83 -17.82 70.42
C ALA A 25 -53.20 -18.50 70.14
N GLU A 26 -53.27 -19.78 70.53
CA GLU A 26 -54.37 -20.55 71.18
C GLU A 26 -55.84 -20.11 71.03
N ASP A 27 -56.73 -21.05 70.66
CA ASP A 27 -57.63 -21.72 71.61
C ASP A 27 -58.59 -22.73 70.93
N ALA A 28 -58.82 -23.85 71.64
CA ALA A 28 -60.07 -24.63 71.78
C ALA A 28 -60.79 -25.19 70.51
N SER A 29 -61.49 -26.32 70.47
CA SER A 29 -61.99 -27.30 71.44
C SER A 29 -62.47 -28.57 70.67
N GLU A 30 -62.55 -29.70 71.39
CA GLU A 30 -63.61 -30.74 71.31
C GLU A 30 -63.93 -31.44 69.96
N THR A 31 -63.88 -32.77 69.81
CA THR A 31 -64.79 -33.77 70.39
C THR A 31 -64.36 -35.17 69.86
N THR A 32 -63.87 -36.08 70.71
CA THR A 32 -64.53 -37.35 71.17
C THR A 32 -64.61 -38.50 70.13
N PRO A 33 -64.92 -39.76 70.51
CA PRO A 33 -63.99 -40.72 71.15
C PRO A 33 -64.09 -42.13 70.50
N LEU A 34 -63.42 -43.16 71.07
CA LEU A 34 -64.01 -44.46 71.47
C LEU A 34 -62.91 -45.46 71.89
N LEU A 35 -62.95 -45.82 73.19
CA LEU A 35 -62.76 -47.16 73.79
C LEU A 35 -61.54 -48.00 73.32
N ALA A 36 -60.63 -48.40 74.21
CA ALA A 36 -60.94 -49.45 75.16
C ALA A 36 -60.19 -49.33 76.50
N THR A 37 -60.92 -49.79 77.51
CA THR A 37 -60.74 -49.70 78.95
C THR A 37 -60.05 -50.94 79.51
N SER A 38 -59.22 -50.72 80.55
CA SER A 38 -59.03 -51.54 81.78
C SER A 38 -58.44 -52.96 81.64
N THR A 39 -57.64 -53.53 82.56
CA THR A 39 -57.57 -53.50 84.04
C THR A 39 -56.18 -54.07 84.46
N SER A 40 -55.35 -53.36 85.24
CA SER A 40 -55.21 -53.36 86.72
C SER A 40 -54.67 -54.65 87.40
N SER A 41 -53.45 -54.57 87.94
CA SER A 41 -53.06 -54.96 89.32
C SER A 41 -51.66 -54.35 89.61
N LEU A 42 -51.52 -53.32 90.48
CA LEU A 42 -51.25 -53.38 91.93
C LEU A 42 -50.08 -54.33 92.24
N VAL A 43 -48.92 -53.95 92.78
CA VAL A 43 -48.57 -53.07 93.92
C VAL A 43 -47.04 -52.80 93.87
N ARG A 44 -46.56 -51.60 94.24
CA ARG A 44 -45.63 -51.34 95.37
C ARG A 44 -44.86 -50.01 95.22
N ASP A 45 -44.90 -49.22 96.30
CA ASP A 45 -44.16 -47.97 96.53
C ASP A 45 -42.64 -48.12 96.43
N ASP A 46 -41.96 -47.10 95.91
CA ASP A 46 -40.89 -46.35 96.62
C ASP A 46 -40.30 -45.21 95.75
N ILE A 47 -40.52 -43.97 96.23
CA ILE A 47 -39.63 -42.78 96.38
C ILE A 47 -38.61 -42.40 95.25
N PRO A 48 -38.47 -41.09 94.91
CA PRO A 48 -37.93 -40.62 93.62
C PRO A 48 -36.45 -40.22 93.67
N VAL A 49 -35.67 -40.49 92.60
CA VAL A 49 -34.41 -39.76 92.34
C VAL A 49 -34.06 -39.72 90.84
N SER A 50 -33.61 -38.54 90.39
CA SER A 50 -32.71 -38.30 89.24
C SER A 50 -33.29 -38.09 87.83
N GLY A 51 -34.01 -36.99 87.63
CA GLY A 51 -34.01 -36.30 86.33
C GLY A 51 -32.69 -35.54 86.12
N GLY A 52 -31.99 -35.77 84.99
CA GLY A 52 -30.83 -34.93 84.64
C GLY A 52 -29.79 -35.45 83.63
N SER A 53 -29.90 -36.63 83.02
CA SER A 53 -28.80 -37.19 82.19
C SER A 53 -29.09 -37.34 80.69
N SER A 54 -30.34 -37.29 80.23
CA SER A 54 -30.67 -37.55 78.80
C SER A 54 -30.32 -36.37 77.87
N ARG A 55 -30.58 -35.12 78.27
CA ARG A 55 -30.26 -33.93 77.43
C ARG A 55 -28.76 -33.73 77.25
N ARG A 56 -27.93 -33.96 78.27
CA ARG A 56 -26.46 -33.83 78.16
C ARG A 56 -25.87 -34.81 77.15
N ARG A 57 -26.40 -36.04 77.07
CA ARG A 57 -25.94 -37.05 76.13
C ARG A 57 -26.25 -36.66 74.68
N LEU A 58 -27.40 -36.06 74.43
CA LEU A 58 -27.81 -35.62 73.09
C LEU A 58 -27.04 -34.36 72.64
N TYR A 59 -26.79 -33.40 73.54
CA TYR A 59 -25.92 -32.24 73.24
C TYR A 59 -24.46 -32.66 72.99
N LEU A 60 -23.93 -33.63 73.72
CA LEU A 60 -22.60 -34.19 73.45
C LEU A 60 -22.54 -34.93 72.11
N LEU A 61 -23.59 -35.67 71.75
CA LEU A 61 -23.64 -36.39 70.47
C LEU A 61 -23.78 -35.42 69.28
N LEU A 62 -24.63 -34.40 69.39
CA LEU A 62 -24.78 -33.38 68.34
C LEU A 62 -23.52 -32.51 68.22
N SER A 63 -22.90 -32.16 69.35
CA SER A 63 -21.63 -31.42 69.41
C SER A 63 -20.48 -32.24 68.81
N THR A 64 -20.36 -33.52 69.14
CA THR A 64 -19.35 -34.39 68.53
C THR A 64 -19.59 -34.58 67.04
N VAL A 65 -20.83 -34.76 66.58
CA VAL A 65 -21.13 -34.81 65.13
C VAL A 65 -20.81 -33.46 64.46
N PHE A 66 -21.13 -32.33 65.09
CA PHE A 66 -20.81 -31.00 64.55
C PHE A 66 -19.30 -30.76 64.49
N PHE A 67 -18.54 -31.04 65.55
CA PHE A 67 -17.09 -30.86 65.58
C PHE A 67 -16.36 -31.87 64.68
N THR A 68 -16.86 -33.10 64.55
CA THR A 68 -16.28 -34.08 63.62
C THR A 68 -16.55 -33.71 62.16
N THR A 69 -17.78 -33.30 61.81
CA THR A 69 -18.09 -32.79 60.46
C THR A 69 -17.34 -31.50 60.16
N LEU A 70 -17.24 -30.57 61.12
CA LEU A 70 -16.44 -29.35 60.97
C LEU A 70 -14.95 -29.67 60.84
N CYS A 71 -14.41 -30.61 61.61
CA CYS A 71 -13.02 -31.05 61.50
C CYS A 71 -12.74 -31.71 60.15
N VAL A 72 -13.63 -32.57 59.67
CA VAL A 72 -13.56 -33.17 58.32
C VAL A 72 -13.63 -32.09 57.24
N CYS A 73 -14.52 -31.09 57.37
CA CYS A 73 -14.59 -29.95 56.45
C CYS A 73 -13.30 -29.11 56.47
N VAL A 74 -12.72 -28.86 57.65
CA VAL A 74 -11.45 -28.11 57.78
C VAL A 74 -10.30 -28.91 57.19
N ILE A 75 -10.20 -30.21 57.43
CA ILE A 75 -9.18 -31.07 56.83
C ILE A 75 -9.35 -31.12 55.30
N ALA A 76 -10.58 -31.29 54.80
CA ALA A 76 -10.86 -31.25 53.38
C ALA A 76 -10.46 -29.91 52.76
N LEU A 77 -10.76 -28.79 53.43
CA LEU A 77 -10.38 -27.45 52.99
C LEU A 77 -8.84 -27.28 52.99
N LEU A 78 -8.14 -27.77 54.02
CA LEU A 78 -6.67 -27.76 54.06
C LEU A 78 -6.05 -28.60 52.95
N VAL A 79 -6.62 -29.78 52.66
CA VAL A 79 -6.18 -30.62 51.53
C VAL A 79 -6.40 -29.90 50.20
N VAL A 80 -7.54 -29.23 50.02
CA VAL A 80 -7.82 -28.42 48.81
C VAL A 80 -6.85 -27.24 48.69
N ILE A 81 -6.54 -26.54 49.79
CA ILE A 81 -5.54 -25.46 49.80
C ILE A 81 -4.15 -26.01 49.45
N PHE A 82 -3.76 -27.14 50.04
CA PHE A 82 -2.45 -27.74 49.80
C PHE A 82 -2.31 -28.23 48.35
N LEU A 83 -3.37 -28.83 47.81
CA LEU A 83 -3.45 -29.17 46.38
C LEU A 83 -3.36 -27.91 45.53
N ALA A 84 -4.17 -26.88 45.79
CA ALA A 84 -4.14 -25.62 45.03
C ALA A 84 -2.74 -24.96 45.06
N TYR A 85 -2.05 -24.99 46.20
CA TYR A 85 -0.68 -24.47 46.34
C TYR A 85 0.33 -25.32 45.56
N SER A 86 0.23 -26.65 45.65
CA SER A 86 1.07 -27.57 44.87
C SER A 86 0.82 -27.45 43.36
N TYR A 87 -0.39 -27.13 42.93
CA TYR A 87 -0.72 -26.90 41.52
C TYR A 87 -0.22 -25.54 41.05
N SER A 88 -0.45 -24.48 41.82
CA SER A 88 -0.03 -23.12 41.49
C SER A 88 1.47 -23.04 41.22
N SER A 89 2.28 -23.64 42.10
CA SER A 89 3.75 -23.65 41.96
C SER A 89 4.25 -24.44 40.74
N LYS A 90 3.55 -25.51 40.34
CA LYS A 90 3.87 -26.24 39.11
C LYS A 90 3.46 -25.47 37.86
N VAL A 91 2.27 -24.88 37.85
CA VAL A 91 1.74 -24.09 36.73
C VAL A 91 2.63 -22.86 36.45
N THR A 92 3.19 -22.22 37.48
CA THR A 92 4.08 -21.06 37.30
C THR A 92 5.44 -21.41 36.68
N ASN A 93 5.89 -22.67 36.81
CA ASN A 93 7.21 -23.10 36.35
C ASN A 93 7.22 -23.68 34.92
N VAL A 94 6.06 -23.81 34.27
CA VAL A 94 5.99 -24.34 32.90
C VAL A 94 6.46 -23.28 31.89
N ALA A 95 7.35 -23.70 30.99
CA ALA A 95 7.78 -22.88 29.85
C ALA A 95 6.57 -22.60 28.93
N PRO A 96 6.27 -21.33 28.61
CA PRO A 96 5.07 -20.94 27.89
C PRO A 96 5.07 -21.46 26.44
N GLU A 97 6.26 -21.62 25.85
CA GLU A 97 6.46 -22.23 24.52
C GLU A 97 5.84 -23.64 24.44
N ARG A 98 6.12 -24.49 25.43
CA ARG A 98 5.58 -25.87 25.47
C ARG A 98 4.06 -25.91 25.61
N LEU A 99 3.47 -24.90 26.25
CA LEU A 99 2.03 -24.76 26.39
C LEU A 99 1.41 -24.32 25.07
N LEU A 100 1.98 -23.31 24.40
CA LEU A 100 1.48 -22.82 23.12
C LEU A 100 1.54 -23.92 22.04
N ASP A 101 2.67 -24.62 21.93
CA ASP A 101 2.87 -25.67 20.91
C ASP A 101 1.92 -26.87 21.04
N ARG A 102 1.50 -27.20 22.27
CA ARG A 102 0.68 -28.40 22.54
C ARG A 102 -0.78 -28.11 22.81
N ALA A 103 -1.09 -27.00 23.47
CA ALA A 103 -2.43 -26.69 23.92
C ALA A 103 -3.17 -25.75 22.97
N VAL A 104 -2.48 -24.92 22.19
CA VAL A 104 -3.14 -23.97 21.29
C VAL A 104 -3.00 -24.47 19.86
N THR A 105 -4.13 -24.74 19.22
CA THR A 105 -4.17 -25.04 17.79
C THR A 105 -4.74 -23.82 17.08
N LEU A 106 -3.90 -23.14 16.30
CA LEU A 106 -4.27 -22.03 15.43
C LEU A 106 -4.31 -22.54 13.98
N THR A 107 -5.41 -22.30 13.28
CA THR A 107 -5.46 -22.48 11.82
C THR A 107 -4.96 -21.22 11.14
N GLU A 108 -4.37 -21.37 9.96
CA GLU A 108 -4.05 -20.23 9.09
C GLU A 108 -5.27 -19.30 8.89
N PRO A 109 -5.05 -17.99 8.76
CA PRO A 109 -6.13 -17.04 8.54
C PRO A 109 -6.82 -17.36 7.20
N GLN A 110 -8.15 -17.40 7.23
CA GLN A 110 -8.95 -17.70 6.03
C GLN A 110 -9.24 -16.41 5.24
N ARG A 111 -9.42 -15.30 5.96
CA ARG A 111 -9.75 -14.00 5.40
C ARG A 111 -9.10 -12.89 6.22
N ILE A 112 -8.50 -11.94 5.52
CA ILE A 112 -7.90 -10.75 6.12
C ILE A 112 -8.46 -9.54 5.37
N ASP A 113 -9.32 -8.75 6.00
CA ASP A 113 -9.84 -7.54 5.36
C ASP A 113 -9.15 -6.31 5.96
N VAL A 114 -8.63 -5.42 5.13
CA VAL A 114 -8.06 -4.16 5.60
C VAL A 114 -9.22 -3.19 5.87
N LEU A 115 -9.46 -2.85 7.15
CA LEU A 115 -10.56 -1.98 7.57
C LEU A 115 -10.23 -0.50 7.35
N ASN A 116 -9.02 -0.10 7.71
CA ASN A 116 -8.57 1.28 7.63
C ASN A 116 -7.05 1.35 7.59
N THR A 117 -6.51 2.37 6.91
CA THR A 117 -5.09 2.64 6.83
C THR A 117 -4.85 4.10 7.21
N THR A 118 -4.18 4.32 8.33
CA THR A 118 -3.74 5.63 8.82
C THR A 118 -2.20 5.71 8.74
N GLU A 119 -1.63 6.91 8.84
CA GLU A 119 -0.17 7.11 8.73
C GLU A 119 0.60 6.14 9.65
N GLY A 120 1.37 5.22 9.05
CA GLY A 120 2.14 4.19 9.76
C GLY A 120 1.33 3.09 10.47
N THR A 121 0.00 3.09 10.38
CA THR A 121 -0.88 2.17 11.13
C THR A 121 -1.96 1.56 10.25
N ILE A 122 -2.11 0.23 10.34
CA ILE A 122 -3.04 -0.55 9.54
C ILE A 122 -4.00 -1.28 10.47
N TRP A 123 -5.30 -1.14 10.22
CA TRP A 123 -6.36 -1.90 10.88
C TRP A 123 -6.79 -3.06 9.98
N LEU A 124 -6.66 -4.28 10.49
CA LEU A 124 -7.01 -5.51 9.80
C LEU A 124 -8.12 -6.23 10.55
N GLN A 125 -9.13 -6.72 9.86
CA GLN A 125 -10.04 -7.73 10.39
C GLN A 125 -9.45 -9.09 10.04
N VAL A 126 -9.04 -9.85 11.05
CA VAL A 126 -8.46 -11.19 10.86
C VAL A 126 -9.49 -12.24 11.22
N GLU A 127 -9.80 -13.12 10.27
CA GLU A 127 -10.68 -14.27 10.46
C GLU A 127 -9.88 -15.57 10.45
N GLY A 128 -10.04 -16.37 11.49
CA GLY A 128 -9.36 -17.65 11.62
C GLY A 128 -10.10 -18.59 12.56
N ALA A 129 -9.56 -19.79 12.73
CA ALA A 129 -10.10 -20.77 13.65
C ALA A 129 -9.07 -21.08 14.74
N VAL A 130 -9.46 -20.87 15.99
CA VAL A 130 -8.61 -21.08 17.18
C VAL A 130 -9.27 -22.10 18.09
N GLY A 131 -8.48 -22.99 18.66
CA GLY A 131 -8.92 -23.90 19.70
C GLY A 131 -7.87 -24.04 20.79
N ILE A 132 -8.33 -24.09 22.04
CA ILE A 132 -7.50 -24.43 23.19
C ILE A 132 -7.85 -25.85 23.65
N ASP A 133 -6.89 -26.76 23.50
CA ASP A 133 -6.92 -28.11 24.04
C ASP A 133 -6.47 -28.07 25.50
N ALA A 134 -7.45 -28.08 26.40
CA ALA A 134 -7.22 -27.98 27.82
C ALA A 134 -6.71 -29.30 28.43
N ASP A 135 -6.91 -30.45 27.76
CA ASP A 135 -6.39 -31.74 28.22
C ASP A 135 -4.88 -31.84 27.92
N ALA A 136 -4.47 -31.42 26.71
CA ALA A 136 -3.06 -31.28 26.37
C ALA A 136 -2.34 -30.27 27.28
N ALA A 137 -2.97 -29.13 27.59
CA ALA A 137 -2.44 -28.18 28.56
C ALA A 137 -2.25 -28.81 29.95
N LEU A 138 -3.27 -29.53 30.43
CA LEU A 138 -3.22 -30.20 31.73
C LEU A 138 -2.11 -31.26 31.78
N ASP A 139 -1.94 -32.04 30.72
CA ASP A 139 -0.88 -33.06 30.64
C ASP A 139 0.52 -32.45 30.62
N THR A 140 0.71 -31.29 29.99
CA THR A 140 2.01 -30.58 30.05
C THR A 140 2.35 -30.04 31.43
N VAL A 141 1.35 -29.64 32.22
CA VAL A 141 1.56 -29.17 33.61
C VAL A 141 1.85 -30.34 34.56
N LEU A 142 1.27 -31.51 34.27
CA LEU A 142 1.32 -32.68 35.15
C LEU A 142 2.51 -33.62 34.88
N ASP A 143 3.32 -33.36 33.84
CA ASP A 143 4.54 -34.09 33.46
C ASP A 143 4.37 -35.63 33.56
N GLY A 144 3.19 -36.15 33.17
CA GLY A 144 2.86 -37.58 33.15
C GLY A 144 2.80 -38.32 34.50
N SER A 145 3.36 -37.76 35.58
CA SER A 145 3.58 -38.40 36.89
C SER A 145 2.44 -38.22 37.90
N SER A 146 1.43 -37.43 37.56
CA SER A 146 0.27 -37.18 38.42
C SER A 146 -0.68 -38.38 38.51
N GLY A 147 -1.19 -38.67 39.71
CA GLY A 147 -2.20 -39.71 39.93
C GLY A 147 -3.52 -39.44 39.19
N THR A 148 -4.32 -40.49 38.96
CA THR A 148 -5.63 -40.43 38.28
C THR A 148 -6.60 -39.41 38.89
N LEU A 149 -6.55 -39.22 40.21
CA LEU A 149 -7.37 -38.25 40.94
C LEU A 149 -7.10 -36.80 40.50
N GLN A 150 -5.82 -36.46 40.27
CA GLN A 150 -5.39 -35.12 39.87
C GLN A 150 -5.88 -34.76 38.47
N ARG A 151 -5.83 -35.72 37.53
CA ARG A 151 -6.39 -35.54 36.19
C ARG A 151 -7.91 -35.37 36.23
N TRP A 152 -8.61 -36.18 37.01
CA TRP A 152 -10.07 -36.08 37.15
C TRP A 152 -10.50 -34.71 37.73
N LEU A 153 -9.83 -34.25 38.80
CA LEU A 153 -10.09 -32.94 39.39
C LEU A 153 -9.78 -31.80 38.42
N GLY A 154 -8.67 -31.88 37.69
CA GLY A 154 -8.30 -30.90 36.66
C GLY A 154 -9.37 -30.80 35.56
N ARG A 155 -9.79 -31.94 35.00
CA ARG A 155 -10.86 -31.99 33.99
C ARG A 155 -12.19 -31.45 34.53
N TRP A 156 -12.55 -31.78 35.76
CA TRP A 156 -13.74 -31.22 36.41
C TRP A 156 -13.65 -29.70 36.52
N ALA A 157 -12.50 -29.16 36.96
CA ALA A 157 -12.30 -27.73 37.10
C ALA A 157 -12.35 -26.99 35.75
N ILE A 158 -11.72 -27.52 34.71
CA ILE A 158 -11.74 -26.94 33.36
C ILE A 158 -13.17 -26.95 32.80
N ARG A 159 -13.95 -28.01 33.02
CA ARG A 159 -15.38 -28.07 32.64
C ARG A 159 -16.20 -26.96 33.30
N GLN A 160 -15.88 -26.59 34.54
CA GLN A 160 -16.58 -25.51 35.24
C GLN A 160 -16.19 -24.13 34.70
N VAL A 161 -14.94 -23.96 34.25
CA VAL A 161 -14.46 -22.69 33.67
C VAL A 161 -15.13 -22.46 32.32
N GLY A 162 -15.03 -23.42 31.40
CA GLY A 162 -15.67 -23.41 30.08
C GLY A 162 -15.01 -22.46 29.07
N THR A 163 -14.85 -21.19 29.42
CA THR A 163 -14.28 -20.15 28.54
C THR A 163 -13.12 -19.43 29.22
N VAL A 164 -12.22 -18.89 28.41
CA VAL A 164 -11.07 -18.12 28.87
C VAL A 164 -10.97 -16.84 28.05
N THR A 165 -10.80 -15.72 28.74
CA THR A 165 -10.55 -14.42 28.13
C THR A 165 -9.05 -14.12 28.19
N VAL A 166 -8.42 -13.96 27.03
CA VAL A 166 -7.02 -13.60 26.90
C VAL A 166 -6.92 -12.10 26.60
N ASN A 167 -6.15 -11.39 27.40
CA ASN A 167 -5.85 -9.97 27.22
C ASN A 167 -4.33 -9.81 27.16
N THR A 168 -3.86 -9.30 26.03
CA THR A 168 -2.46 -9.05 25.72
C THR A 168 -2.21 -7.55 25.66
N SER A 169 -1.09 -7.10 26.24
CA SER A 169 -0.54 -5.79 25.90
C SER A 169 -0.11 -5.76 24.43
N GLU A 170 0.33 -4.58 23.96
CA GLU A 170 1.00 -4.45 22.67
C GLU A 170 2.13 -5.48 22.53
N ILE A 171 2.14 -6.14 21.37
CA ILE A 171 3.09 -7.17 20.96
C ILE A 171 4.11 -6.49 20.07
N SER A 172 5.37 -6.37 20.51
CA SER A 172 6.45 -5.88 19.64
C SER A 172 7.08 -7.06 18.90
N VAL A 173 7.22 -6.93 17.59
CA VAL A 173 7.85 -7.94 16.73
C VAL A 173 9.24 -7.43 16.36
N VAL A 174 10.27 -8.16 16.79
CA VAL A 174 11.68 -7.78 16.64
C VAL A 174 12.39 -8.78 15.73
N SER A 175 13.26 -8.31 14.83
CA SER A 175 14.13 -9.16 14.04
C SER A 175 15.22 -9.78 14.92
N LYS A 176 15.34 -11.13 14.92
CA LYS A 176 16.36 -11.81 15.73
C LYS A 176 17.79 -11.52 15.27
N ALA A 177 17.99 -11.26 13.97
CA ALA A 177 19.32 -10.99 13.42
C ALA A 177 19.79 -9.56 13.76
N GLN A 178 18.89 -8.58 13.61
CA GLN A 178 19.24 -7.16 13.72
C GLN A 178 18.89 -6.54 15.08
N HIS A 179 18.10 -7.23 15.90
CA HIS A 179 17.59 -6.73 17.18
C HIS A 179 16.83 -5.39 17.02
N ALA A 180 16.23 -5.18 15.85
CA ALA A 180 15.46 -4.00 15.50
C ALA A 180 13.96 -4.32 15.45
N GLU A 181 13.14 -3.38 15.93
CA GLU A 181 11.68 -3.51 15.92
C GLU A 181 11.14 -3.35 14.48
N LEU A 182 10.36 -4.34 14.05
CA LEU A 182 9.73 -4.40 12.72
C LEU A 182 8.34 -3.79 12.75
N CYS A 183 7.52 -4.20 13.72
CA CYS A 183 6.18 -3.68 13.92
C CYS A 183 5.66 -3.91 15.34
N SER A 184 4.66 -3.14 15.73
CA SER A 184 3.88 -3.34 16.95
C SER A 184 2.47 -3.78 16.60
N VAL A 185 1.96 -4.79 17.30
CA VAL A 185 0.65 -5.38 17.04
C VAL A 185 -0.21 -5.27 18.30
N LEU A 186 -1.36 -4.61 18.17
CA LEU A 186 -2.36 -4.50 19.23
C LEU A 186 -3.54 -5.41 18.89
N VAL A 187 -3.82 -6.34 19.80
CA VAL A 187 -4.90 -7.32 19.70
C VAL A 187 -5.91 -7.06 20.83
N PRO A 188 -7.23 -7.05 20.56
CA PRO A 188 -8.25 -6.87 21.58
C PRO A 188 -8.34 -8.08 22.52
N SER A 189 -9.15 -7.98 23.58
CA SER A 189 -9.47 -9.15 24.42
C SER A 189 -10.21 -10.21 23.58
N ILE A 190 -9.69 -11.44 23.59
CA ILE A 190 -10.30 -12.57 22.85
C ILE A 190 -10.84 -13.58 23.85
N GLN A 191 -12.10 -13.97 23.66
CA GLN A 191 -12.74 -15.03 24.42
C GLN A 191 -12.64 -16.33 23.64
N LEU A 192 -12.01 -17.35 24.24
CA LEU A 192 -11.77 -18.65 23.63
C LEU A 192 -12.41 -19.76 24.48
N PRO A 193 -13.17 -20.69 23.88
CA PRO A 193 -13.68 -21.84 24.62
C PRO A 193 -12.57 -22.86 24.88
N LEU A 194 -12.61 -23.45 26.08
CA LEU A 194 -11.75 -24.57 26.45
C LEU A 194 -12.38 -25.88 26.00
N THR A 195 -11.67 -26.63 25.16
CA THR A 195 -12.12 -27.94 24.71
C THR A 195 -11.45 -29.03 25.54
N ILE A 196 -12.25 -30.01 25.96
CA ILE A 196 -11.80 -31.20 26.69
C ILE A 196 -12.15 -32.41 25.83
N ASP A 197 -11.25 -33.38 25.76
CA ASP A 197 -11.38 -34.57 24.90
C ASP A 197 -11.46 -34.17 23.41
N ARG A 198 -10.31 -33.72 22.85
CA ARG A 198 -10.19 -33.26 21.47
C ARG A 198 -10.77 -34.28 20.46
N PRO A 199 -11.81 -33.93 19.69
CA PRO A 199 -12.30 -34.81 18.62
C PRO A 199 -11.29 -34.85 17.47
N GLN A 200 -11.28 -35.96 16.72
CA GLN A 200 -10.42 -36.10 15.55
C GLN A 200 -10.90 -35.14 14.44
N GLY A 201 -10.05 -34.16 14.09
CA GLY A 201 -10.32 -33.18 13.02
C GLY A 201 -10.23 -31.72 13.48
N SER A 202 -10.71 -30.81 12.62
CA SER A 202 -10.74 -29.35 12.83
C SER A 202 -12.10 -28.82 13.32
N SER A 203 -13.11 -29.67 13.48
CA SER A 203 -14.48 -29.26 13.82
C SER A 203 -14.66 -28.68 15.22
N TRP A 204 -13.68 -28.82 16.10
CA TRP A 204 -13.69 -28.26 17.46
C TRP A 204 -13.10 -26.84 17.53
N LEU A 205 -12.49 -26.39 16.45
CA LEU A 205 -11.91 -25.05 16.38
C LEU A 205 -13.05 -24.03 16.31
N THR A 206 -12.90 -22.94 17.05
CA THR A 206 -13.87 -21.86 17.08
C THR A 206 -13.46 -20.79 16.08
N ASN A 207 -14.37 -20.44 15.18
CA ASN A 207 -14.16 -19.33 14.26
C ASN A 207 -14.16 -18.02 15.06
N VAL A 208 -13.05 -17.28 14.95
CA VAL A 208 -12.85 -16.00 15.60
C VAL A 208 -12.58 -14.95 14.53
N SER A 209 -13.18 -13.77 14.71
CA SER A 209 -13.03 -12.61 13.83
C SER A 209 -12.83 -11.40 14.74
N PHE A 210 -11.65 -10.78 14.67
CA PHE A 210 -11.31 -9.64 15.52
C PHE A 210 -10.45 -8.61 14.79
N PRO A 211 -10.61 -7.31 15.11
CA PRO A 211 -9.78 -6.26 14.55
C PRO A 211 -8.38 -6.30 15.20
N VAL A 212 -7.35 -6.19 14.38
CA VAL A 212 -5.94 -6.11 14.77
C VAL A 212 -5.39 -4.78 14.26
N ARG A 213 -4.69 -4.05 15.13
CA ARG A 213 -3.97 -2.83 14.71
C ARG A 213 -2.49 -3.14 14.63
N ILE A 214 -1.90 -2.91 13.46
CA ILE A 214 -0.47 -3.07 13.21
C ILE A 214 0.14 -1.69 13.00
N SER A 215 1.15 -1.32 13.78
CA SER A 215 1.95 -0.12 13.59
C SER A 215 3.31 -0.54 13.03
N MET A 216 3.64 -0.07 11.83
CA MET A 216 4.92 -0.43 11.18
C MET A 216 6.05 0.44 11.71
N THR A 217 7.27 -0.10 11.72
CA THR A 217 8.46 0.69 12.05
C THR A 217 8.64 1.85 11.06
N PRO A 218 9.01 3.06 11.51
CA PRO A 218 9.28 4.17 10.62
C PRO A 218 10.60 4.00 9.86
N ASN A 219 11.43 3.00 10.18
CA ASN A 219 12.70 2.78 9.51
C ASN A 219 12.58 1.76 8.37
N SER A 220 12.44 2.25 7.13
CA SER A 220 12.32 1.41 5.92
C SER A 220 13.56 0.56 5.65
N THR A 221 14.75 1.05 6.00
CA THR A 221 16.00 0.31 5.79
C THR A 221 16.03 -1.00 6.57
N VAL A 222 15.46 -1.01 7.79
CA VAL A 222 15.34 -2.22 8.62
C VAL A 222 14.38 -3.22 7.98
N LEU A 223 13.26 -2.76 7.43
CA LEU A 223 12.30 -3.63 6.75
C LEU A 223 12.88 -4.24 5.47
N GLU A 224 13.53 -3.43 4.64
CA GLU A 224 14.15 -3.89 3.40
C GLU A 224 15.26 -4.90 3.68
N GLU A 225 16.15 -4.59 4.63
CA GLU A 225 17.22 -5.49 5.02
C GLU A 225 16.65 -6.79 5.60
N PHE A 226 15.64 -6.72 6.48
CA PHE A 226 14.97 -7.89 7.03
C PHE A 226 14.36 -8.79 5.96
N VAL A 227 13.66 -8.22 4.97
CA VAL A 227 13.09 -8.98 3.84
C VAL A 227 14.21 -9.64 3.03
N ARG A 228 15.26 -8.89 2.68
CA ARG A 228 16.39 -9.40 1.89
C ARG A 228 17.13 -10.54 2.62
N THR A 229 17.38 -10.41 3.93
CA THR A 229 18.03 -11.45 4.72
C THR A 229 17.13 -12.66 4.91
N SER A 230 15.85 -12.45 5.22
CA SER A 230 14.90 -13.55 5.45
C SER A 230 14.68 -14.37 4.17
N TRP A 231 14.62 -13.71 3.01
CA TRP A 231 14.51 -14.36 1.72
C TRP A 231 15.75 -15.18 1.36
N LYS A 232 16.94 -14.61 1.58
CA LYS A 232 18.23 -15.26 1.35
C LYS A 232 18.38 -16.54 2.18
N ASP A 233 17.95 -16.49 3.44
CA ASP A 233 18.01 -17.61 4.37
C ASP A 233 16.87 -18.61 4.15
N GLY A 234 15.74 -18.16 3.58
CA GLY A 234 14.52 -18.94 3.37
C GLY A 234 13.61 -19.02 4.60
N TYR A 235 13.95 -18.28 5.65
CA TYR A 235 13.24 -18.28 6.92
C TYR A 235 13.10 -16.85 7.46
N ALA A 236 11.91 -16.50 7.92
CA ALA A 236 11.67 -15.30 8.70
C ALA A 236 11.87 -15.64 10.18
N ASN A 237 12.93 -15.07 10.77
CA ASN A 237 13.28 -15.24 12.17
C ASN A 237 12.91 -13.97 12.95
N VAL A 238 11.76 -14.00 13.60
CA VAL A 238 11.28 -12.87 14.41
C VAL A 238 11.03 -13.31 15.85
N GLU A 239 11.09 -12.37 16.77
CA GLU A 239 10.81 -12.57 18.18
C GLU A 239 9.63 -11.68 18.55
N ALA A 240 8.53 -12.29 18.99
CA ALA A 240 7.38 -11.57 19.51
C ALA A 240 7.59 -11.35 21.01
N SER A 241 7.67 -10.09 21.42
CA SER A 241 7.83 -9.68 22.82
C SER A 241 6.55 -9.01 23.30
N VAL A 242 5.99 -9.52 24.40
CA VAL A 242 4.75 -9.01 25.01
C VAL A 242 5.04 -8.60 26.45
N ALA A 243 4.80 -7.33 26.78
CA ALA A 243 5.08 -6.79 28.11
C ALA A 243 4.24 -7.48 29.20
N ASN A 244 2.96 -7.73 28.94
CA ASN A 244 2.06 -8.39 29.87
C ASN A 244 0.98 -9.19 29.15
N VAL A 245 0.85 -10.47 29.48
CA VAL A 245 -0.24 -11.34 29.07
C VAL A 245 -1.05 -11.69 30.29
N SER A 246 -2.34 -11.38 30.27
CA SER A 246 -3.27 -11.75 31.34
C SER A 246 -4.40 -12.62 30.82
N VAL A 247 -4.62 -13.72 31.49
CA VAL A 247 -5.62 -14.74 31.16
C VAL A 247 -6.61 -14.81 32.31
N TYR A 248 -7.89 -14.62 32.00
CA TYR A 248 -8.99 -14.67 32.95
C TYR A 248 -9.85 -15.90 32.66
N ALA A 249 -10.29 -16.60 33.70
CA ALA A 249 -11.30 -17.64 33.54
C ALA A 249 -12.69 -17.00 33.43
N GLY A 250 -13.48 -17.44 32.45
CA GLY A 250 -14.81 -16.92 32.14
C GLY A 250 -14.83 -15.84 31.04
N SER A 251 -16.03 -15.33 30.76
CA SER A 251 -16.23 -14.20 29.83
C SER A 251 -15.92 -12.85 30.47
N GLU A 252 -15.74 -11.81 29.65
CA GLU A 252 -15.39 -10.47 30.11
C GLU A 252 -16.44 -9.85 31.06
N ASP A 253 -17.72 -10.17 30.84
CA ASP A 253 -18.85 -9.69 31.64
C ASP A 253 -19.17 -10.57 32.88
N GLU A 254 -18.39 -11.63 33.12
CA GLU A 254 -18.73 -12.61 34.15
C GLU A 254 -18.48 -12.09 35.57
N SER A 255 -19.55 -11.99 36.37
CA SER A 255 -19.50 -11.56 37.78
C SER A 255 -19.51 -12.77 38.72
N GLY A 256 -18.47 -13.61 38.66
CA GLY A 256 -18.38 -14.86 39.42
C GLY A 256 -17.02 -15.12 40.09
N TRP A 257 -16.91 -16.26 40.76
CA TRP A 257 -15.63 -16.75 41.31
C TRP A 257 -14.60 -16.96 40.18
N LYS A 258 -15.05 -17.26 38.96
CA LYS A 258 -14.19 -17.42 37.77
C LYS A 258 -13.35 -16.18 37.49
N ARG A 259 -13.93 -14.98 37.61
CA ARG A 259 -13.19 -13.71 37.41
C ARG A 259 -12.03 -13.53 38.39
N ARG A 260 -12.07 -14.18 39.57
CA ARG A 260 -10.96 -14.14 40.54
C ARG A 260 -9.79 -15.04 40.12
N LEU A 261 -10.02 -15.98 39.19
CA LEU A 261 -8.95 -16.76 38.59
C LEU A 261 -8.32 -15.95 37.46
N ARG A 262 -7.23 -15.28 37.80
CA ARG A 262 -6.39 -14.51 36.88
C ARG A 262 -4.99 -15.07 36.93
N VAL A 263 -4.44 -15.37 35.76
CA VAL A 263 -3.01 -15.65 35.58
C VAL A 263 -2.43 -14.52 34.75
N SER A 264 -1.36 -13.89 35.23
CA SER A 264 -0.65 -12.85 34.47
C SER A 264 0.83 -13.17 34.40
N ARG A 265 1.40 -13.03 33.21
CA ARG A 265 2.83 -13.22 32.95
C ARG A 265 3.39 -11.95 32.33
N ARG A 266 4.54 -11.50 32.85
CA ARG A 266 5.27 -10.34 32.34
C ARG A 266 6.38 -10.80 31.43
N GLU A 267 6.76 -9.95 30.47
CA GLU A 267 7.91 -10.14 29.59
C GLU A 267 7.90 -11.52 28.92
N VAL A 268 6.83 -11.78 28.15
CA VAL A 268 6.72 -13.01 27.38
C VAL A 268 7.44 -12.80 26.04
N GLN A 269 8.56 -13.50 25.87
CA GLN A 269 9.28 -13.59 24.60
C GLN A 269 8.92 -14.90 23.92
N TYR A 270 8.58 -14.83 22.64
CA TYR A 270 8.24 -15.99 21.84
C TYR A 270 8.98 -15.96 20.50
N PRO A 271 9.98 -16.83 20.28
CA PRO A 271 10.68 -16.89 19.01
C PRO A 271 9.79 -17.55 17.95
N ILE A 272 9.58 -16.85 16.84
CA ILE A 272 8.82 -17.31 15.68
C ILE A 272 9.81 -17.63 14.57
N HIS A 273 9.84 -18.91 14.19
CA HIS A 273 10.62 -19.39 13.06
C HIS A 273 9.66 -19.80 11.94
N TYR A 274 9.47 -18.90 10.97
CA TYR A 274 8.54 -19.13 9.87
C TYR A 274 9.29 -19.45 8.59
N ARG A 275 8.99 -20.60 7.97
CA ARG A 275 9.56 -20.98 6.67
C ARG A 275 8.81 -20.24 5.57
N ILE A 276 9.54 -19.47 4.77
CA ILE A 276 8.93 -18.73 3.67
C ILE A 276 8.52 -19.75 2.58
N PRO A 277 7.23 -19.82 2.20
CA PRO A 277 6.79 -20.72 1.12
C PRO A 277 7.32 -20.22 -0.23
N SER A 278 7.40 -21.10 -1.22
CA SER A 278 7.66 -20.69 -2.61
C SER A 278 6.45 -19.92 -3.14
N LEU A 279 6.64 -18.65 -3.46
CA LEU A 279 5.59 -17.79 -3.98
C LEU A 279 5.59 -17.79 -5.52
N PRO A 280 4.42 -17.85 -6.17
CA PRO A 280 4.36 -17.79 -7.63
C PRO A 280 4.89 -16.45 -8.14
N GLY A 281 5.66 -16.46 -9.24
CA GLY A 281 6.25 -15.25 -9.80
C GLY A 281 7.53 -14.74 -9.11
N LEU A 282 7.94 -15.34 -7.98
CA LEU A 282 9.18 -15.01 -7.28
C LEU A 282 10.18 -16.19 -7.33
N PRO A 283 11.50 -15.93 -7.23
CA PRO A 283 12.49 -17.00 -7.10
C PRO A 283 12.23 -17.84 -5.83
N SER A 284 12.61 -19.11 -5.81
CA SER A 284 12.42 -19.92 -4.59
C SER A 284 13.28 -19.37 -3.44
N PRO A 285 12.71 -19.10 -2.25
CA PRO A 285 13.46 -18.55 -1.13
C PRO A 285 14.51 -19.56 -0.60
N GLY A 286 15.60 -19.03 -0.04
CA GLY A 286 16.74 -19.81 0.48
C GLY A 286 17.88 -20.00 -0.53
N LYS A 287 18.87 -20.83 -0.18
CA LYS A 287 20.04 -21.15 -1.04
C LYS A 287 20.88 -19.93 -1.47
N ASN A 288 20.88 -18.86 -0.67
CA ASN A 288 21.54 -17.59 -1.01
C ASN A 288 21.00 -16.89 -2.27
N THR A 289 19.77 -17.18 -2.70
CA THR A 289 19.14 -16.42 -3.79
C THR A 289 18.73 -15.04 -3.28
N PRO A 290 19.14 -13.94 -3.93
CA PRO A 290 18.72 -12.61 -3.54
C PRO A 290 17.21 -12.42 -3.78
N PHE A 291 16.59 -11.57 -2.97
CA PHE A 291 15.25 -11.07 -3.26
C PHE A 291 15.32 -10.14 -4.50
N PRO A 292 14.40 -10.25 -5.47
CA PRO A 292 14.35 -9.33 -6.61
C PRO A 292 14.20 -7.88 -6.15
N ASP A 293 14.68 -6.94 -6.95
CA ASP A 293 14.45 -5.54 -6.64
C ASP A 293 12.96 -5.20 -6.78
N LEU A 294 12.46 -4.30 -5.95
CA LEU A 294 11.04 -3.95 -5.92
C LEU A 294 10.52 -3.42 -7.27
N GLN A 295 11.42 -2.80 -8.06
CA GLN A 295 11.13 -2.34 -9.42
C GLN A 295 10.76 -3.47 -10.38
N ASP A 296 11.29 -4.68 -10.17
CA ASP A 296 11.04 -5.84 -11.04
C ASP A 296 9.71 -6.54 -10.69
N LEU A 297 9.14 -6.21 -9.52
CA LEU A 297 7.91 -6.80 -9.02
C LEU A 297 6.65 -6.07 -9.49
N VAL A 298 6.80 -4.87 -10.04
CA VAL A 298 5.70 -4.01 -10.46
C VAL A 298 5.89 -3.66 -11.93
N THR A 299 4.84 -3.86 -12.70
CA THR A 299 4.81 -3.55 -14.13
C THR A 299 3.66 -2.62 -14.44
N LEU A 300 3.93 -1.56 -15.20
CA LEU A 300 2.89 -0.67 -15.71
C LEU A 300 2.34 -1.27 -17.01
N ASP A 301 1.05 -1.61 -17.05
CA ASP A 301 0.39 -2.18 -18.24
C ASP A 301 -0.09 -1.06 -19.17
N LYS A 302 -0.94 -0.18 -18.65
CA LYS A 302 -1.53 0.92 -19.42
C LYS A 302 -1.58 2.20 -18.60
N PHE A 303 -1.51 3.33 -19.27
CA PHE A 303 -1.74 4.63 -18.65
C PHE A 303 -2.44 5.57 -19.62
N TYR A 304 -3.19 6.48 -19.04
CA TYR A 304 -3.93 7.51 -19.75
C TYR A 304 -3.77 8.83 -19.00
N VAL A 305 -3.39 9.87 -19.73
CA VAL A 305 -3.26 11.24 -19.23
C VAL A 305 -4.27 12.09 -19.97
N ASN A 306 -5.15 12.78 -19.25
CA ASN A 306 -6.23 13.56 -19.85
C ASN A 306 -6.40 14.91 -19.17
N THR A 307 -6.49 15.99 -19.95
CA THR A 307 -6.92 17.30 -19.44
C THR A 307 -8.44 17.36 -19.40
N ARG A 308 -9.03 17.48 -18.20
CA ARG A 308 -10.48 17.69 -17.99
C ARG A 308 -10.70 18.92 -17.11
N HIS A 309 -11.48 19.87 -17.59
CA HIS A 309 -11.83 21.10 -16.84
C HIS A 309 -10.59 21.86 -16.32
N HIS A 310 -9.58 22.06 -17.16
CA HIS A 310 -8.31 22.69 -16.77
C HIS A 310 -7.59 21.97 -15.62
N ASN A 311 -7.72 20.65 -15.53
CA ASN A 311 -6.94 19.81 -14.62
C ASN A 311 -6.41 18.58 -15.37
N VAL A 312 -5.15 18.24 -15.16
CA VAL A 312 -4.57 17.00 -15.72
C VAL A 312 -4.83 15.84 -14.75
N ALA A 313 -5.61 14.88 -15.22
CA ALA A 313 -5.89 13.62 -14.54
C ALA A 313 -5.09 12.48 -15.18
N ILE A 314 -4.55 11.59 -14.35
CA ILE A 314 -3.78 10.43 -14.75
C ILE A 314 -4.51 9.19 -14.25
N THR A 315 -4.80 8.26 -15.15
CA THR A 315 -5.34 6.94 -14.80
C THR A 315 -4.40 5.87 -15.32
N ALA A 316 -4.04 4.89 -14.51
CA ALA A 316 -3.10 3.85 -14.89
C ALA A 316 -3.56 2.49 -14.38
N ASN A 317 -3.16 1.43 -15.08
CA ASN A 317 -3.27 0.06 -14.64
C ASN A 317 -1.86 -0.50 -14.49
N ALA A 318 -1.53 -0.94 -13.28
CA ALA A 318 -0.28 -1.59 -12.95
C ALA A 318 -0.55 -2.99 -12.42
N THR A 319 0.36 -3.93 -12.68
CA THR A 319 0.30 -5.26 -12.08
C THR A 319 1.51 -5.51 -11.19
N ALA A 320 1.29 -6.15 -10.05
CA ALA A 320 2.34 -6.50 -9.11
C ALA A 320 2.29 -8.00 -8.78
N VAL A 321 3.43 -8.63 -8.53
CA VAL A 321 3.46 -10.03 -8.09
C VAL A 321 2.79 -10.16 -6.71
N ASN A 322 1.87 -11.12 -6.55
CA ASN A 322 1.19 -11.35 -5.28
C ASN A 322 2.12 -12.08 -4.29
N PRO A 323 2.51 -11.47 -3.16
CA PRO A 323 3.42 -12.09 -2.21
C PRO A 323 2.73 -13.06 -1.24
N LEU A 324 1.39 -13.23 -1.29
CA LEU A 324 0.66 -14.06 -0.34
C LEU A 324 0.36 -15.47 -0.86
N PRO A 325 0.21 -16.48 0.02
CA PRO A 325 -0.24 -17.82 -0.36
C PRO A 325 -1.64 -17.83 -1.00
N GLU A 326 -1.93 -18.83 -1.84
CA GLU A 326 -3.24 -19.01 -2.50
C GLU A 326 -4.41 -19.22 -1.53
N SER A 327 -4.13 -19.62 -0.28
CA SER A 327 -5.16 -19.84 0.74
C SER A 327 -5.75 -18.54 1.32
N TRP A 328 -5.07 -17.40 1.14
CA TRP A 328 -5.42 -16.16 1.83
C TRP A 328 -6.23 -15.23 0.92
N HIS A 329 -7.46 -14.93 1.33
CA HIS A 329 -8.29 -13.93 0.66
C HIS A 329 -8.16 -12.60 1.39
N MET A 330 -7.69 -11.57 0.69
CA MET A 330 -7.52 -10.24 1.26
C MET A 330 -8.14 -9.16 0.37
N ASN A 331 -8.95 -8.30 0.99
CA ASN A 331 -9.52 -7.12 0.37
C ASN A 331 -8.84 -5.88 0.93
N ILE A 332 -8.42 -5.00 0.03
CA ILE A 332 -7.67 -3.80 0.37
C ILE A 332 -8.46 -2.57 -0.13
N PRO A 333 -8.73 -1.58 0.75
CA PRO A 333 -9.40 -0.34 0.36
C PRO A 333 -8.47 0.50 -0.51
N ALA A 334 -8.98 1.66 -0.96
CA ALA A 334 -8.18 2.61 -1.72
C ALA A 334 -6.93 3.05 -0.94
N ILE A 335 -5.75 2.89 -1.54
CA ILE A 335 -4.46 3.23 -0.93
C ILE A 335 -3.95 4.55 -1.53
N PRO A 336 -3.60 5.55 -0.71
CA PRO A 336 -2.96 6.77 -1.21
C PRO A 336 -1.49 6.51 -1.62
N PHE A 337 -1.06 7.14 -2.70
CA PHE A 337 0.33 7.11 -3.17
C PHE A 337 0.77 8.47 -3.69
N THR A 338 2.08 8.69 -3.67
CA THR A 338 2.74 9.89 -4.20
C THR A 338 3.87 9.46 -5.12
N VAL A 339 3.97 10.09 -6.29
CA VAL A 339 5.07 9.88 -7.22
C VAL A 339 6.01 11.09 -7.16
N PHE A 340 7.30 10.79 -7.06
CA PHE A 340 8.37 11.76 -7.00
C PHE A 340 9.30 11.58 -8.20
N LEU A 341 9.87 12.69 -8.67
CA LEU A 341 10.91 12.67 -9.69
C LEU A 341 12.28 12.95 -9.07
N PRO A 342 13.33 12.18 -9.43
CA PRO A 342 14.67 12.44 -8.94
C PRO A 342 15.26 13.68 -9.60
N ASN A 343 15.82 14.59 -8.80
CA ASN A 343 16.51 15.77 -9.34
C ASN A 343 17.98 15.46 -9.66
N SER A 344 18.26 15.20 -10.94
CA SER A 344 19.62 14.89 -11.43
C SER A 344 20.59 16.09 -11.43
N SER A 345 20.13 17.31 -11.14
CA SER A 345 21.00 18.50 -11.12
C SER A 345 21.84 18.65 -9.84
N SER A 346 21.61 17.80 -8.83
CA SER A 346 22.29 17.83 -7.52
C SER A 346 23.60 17.01 -7.44
N VAL A 347 24.34 16.92 -8.54
CA VAL A 347 25.57 16.10 -8.70
C VAL A 347 26.69 16.44 -7.69
N ASN A 348 26.60 17.56 -6.96
CA ASN A 348 27.62 17.98 -5.99
C ASN A 348 27.29 17.70 -4.51
N SER A 349 26.16 17.07 -4.18
CA SER A 349 25.84 16.69 -2.79
C SER A 349 25.78 15.17 -2.65
N SER A 350 26.91 14.58 -2.25
CA SER A 350 26.98 13.19 -1.82
C SER A 350 26.04 12.97 -0.62
N ASN A 351 24.88 12.35 -0.89
CA ASN A 351 24.07 11.48 -0.01
C ASN A 351 22.56 11.75 0.06
N ASP A 352 22.00 12.72 -0.66
CA ASP A 352 20.54 12.84 -0.78
C ASP A 352 20.14 13.31 -2.19
N SER A 353 19.68 12.38 -3.02
CA SER A 353 18.97 12.75 -4.25
C SER A 353 17.70 13.47 -3.84
N THR A 354 17.64 14.79 -4.02
CA THR A 354 16.42 15.54 -3.72
C THR A 354 15.30 15.04 -4.64
N VAL A 355 14.28 14.43 -4.03
CA VAL A 355 13.08 13.94 -4.72
C VAL A 355 12.00 15.00 -4.65
N ILE A 356 11.35 15.29 -5.79
CA ILE A 356 10.32 16.32 -5.87
C ILE A 356 8.96 15.64 -6.07
N PRO A 357 7.95 15.87 -5.21
CA PRO A 357 6.62 15.30 -5.38
C PRO A 357 5.89 15.96 -6.54
N ILE A 358 5.44 15.18 -7.53
CA ILE A 358 4.78 15.70 -8.74
C ILE A 358 3.33 15.26 -8.83
N VAL A 359 3.01 14.03 -8.40
CA VAL A 359 1.69 13.44 -8.56
C VAL A 359 1.24 12.83 -7.24
N THR A 360 -0.03 13.03 -6.91
CA THR A 360 -0.71 12.36 -5.79
C THR A 360 -1.93 11.64 -6.32
N GLY A 361 -2.22 10.46 -5.77
CA GLY A 361 -3.34 9.65 -6.22
C GLY A 361 -3.73 8.56 -5.23
N ASN A 362 -4.75 7.81 -5.63
CA ASN A 362 -5.28 6.69 -4.89
C ASN A 362 -5.40 5.47 -5.81
N SER A 363 -5.07 4.30 -5.30
CA SER A 363 -5.52 3.06 -5.91
C SER A 363 -7.03 2.92 -5.71
N LEU A 364 -7.73 2.27 -6.62
CA LEU A 364 -9.09 1.78 -6.35
C LEU A 364 -9.02 0.61 -5.37
N PRO A 365 -10.11 0.31 -4.64
CA PRO A 365 -10.18 -0.90 -3.81
C PRO A 365 -9.97 -2.16 -4.68
N PHE A 366 -9.14 -3.08 -4.20
CA PHE A 366 -8.80 -4.30 -4.94
C PHE A 366 -8.72 -5.51 -4.02
N SER A 367 -8.94 -6.69 -4.57
CA SER A 367 -8.70 -7.97 -3.90
C SER A 367 -7.40 -8.57 -4.40
N LEU A 368 -6.69 -9.28 -3.53
CA LEU A 368 -5.49 -10.00 -3.95
C LEU A 368 -5.86 -11.18 -4.84
N THR A 369 -5.32 -11.19 -6.06
CA THR A 369 -5.47 -12.26 -7.05
C THR A 369 -4.13 -12.96 -7.28
N HIS A 370 -4.16 -14.23 -7.67
CA HIS A 370 -2.95 -15.01 -7.97
C HIS A 370 -2.82 -15.26 -9.47
N PRO A 371 -1.59 -15.24 -10.04
CA PRO A 371 -0.32 -14.95 -9.37
C PRO A 371 -0.03 -13.44 -9.22
N ASN A 372 -0.73 -12.59 -9.97
CA ASN A 372 -0.51 -11.14 -9.99
C ASN A 372 -1.72 -10.39 -9.47
N ILE A 373 -1.47 -9.26 -8.84
CA ILE A 373 -2.43 -8.26 -8.37
C ILE A 373 -2.56 -7.20 -9.44
N THR A 374 -3.78 -6.83 -9.82
CA THR A 374 -4.05 -5.69 -10.70
C THR A 374 -4.41 -4.47 -9.87
N LEU A 375 -3.74 -3.34 -10.12
CA LEU A 375 -3.90 -2.08 -9.43
C LEU A 375 -4.39 -1.03 -10.42
N ASP A 376 -5.66 -0.64 -10.27
CA ASP A 376 -6.19 0.53 -10.97
C ASP A 376 -5.86 1.78 -10.16
N LEU A 377 -5.15 2.71 -10.77
CA LEU A 377 -4.60 3.91 -10.16
C LEU A 377 -5.29 5.14 -10.75
N SER A 378 -5.69 6.07 -9.88
CA SER A 378 -6.24 7.37 -10.26
C SER A 378 -5.46 8.46 -9.55
N ALA A 379 -4.93 9.42 -10.30
CA ALA A 379 -4.05 10.44 -9.78
C ALA A 379 -4.24 11.81 -10.44
N SER A 380 -3.76 12.83 -9.75
CA SER A 380 -3.76 14.22 -10.18
C SER A 380 -2.40 14.86 -9.92
N ILE A 381 -2.05 15.83 -10.74
CA ILE A 381 -0.81 16.58 -10.62
C ILE A 381 -0.89 17.53 -9.42
N LEU A 382 0.14 17.50 -8.57
CA LEU A 382 0.30 18.42 -7.44
C LEU A 382 0.68 19.82 -7.92
N GLN A 383 0.48 20.84 -7.10
CA GLN A 383 0.93 22.20 -7.43
C GLN A 383 2.44 22.20 -7.68
N ILE A 384 2.83 22.56 -8.90
CA ILE A 384 4.20 22.49 -9.36
C ILE A 384 4.88 23.84 -9.16
N THR A 385 6.07 23.85 -8.56
CA THR A 385 6.90 25.05 -8.47
C THR A 385 7.70 25.25 -9.77
N GLN A 386 8.09 26.49 -10.08
CA GLN A 386 8.92 26.77 -11.26
C GLN A 386 10.25 25.97 -11.25
N ASP A 387 10.81 25.70 -10.07
CA ASP A 387 12.05 24.91 -9.91
C ASP A 387 11.88 23.43 -10.30
N SER A 388 10.64 22.93 -10.34
CA SER A 388 10.32 21.55 -10.69
C SER A 388 10.10 21.34 -12.19
N MET A 389 9.86 22.41 -12.95
CA MET A 389 9.63 22.38 -14.41
C MET A 389 10.77 21.72 -15.20
N PRO A 390 12.06 21.97 -14.91
CA PRO A 390 13.16 21.32 -15.62
C PRO A 390 13.18 19.80 -15.43
N VAL A 391 12.83 19.32 -14.24
CA VAL A 391 12.79 17.89 -13.92
C VAL A 391 11.66 17.19 -14.68
N ILE A 392 10.48 17.81 -14.75
CA ILE A 392 9.35 17.31 -15.54
C ILE A 392 9.69 17.33 -17.04
N SER A 393 10.26 18.43 -17.52
CA SER A 393 10.68 18.59 -18.91
C SER A 393 11.68 17.53 -19.33
N SER A 394 12.66 17.23 -18.47
CA SER A 394 13.63 16.14 -18.68
C SER A 394 12.97 14.76 -18.69
N PHE A 395 12.06 14.49 -17.74
CA PHE A 395 11.31 13.22 -17.70
C PHE A 395 10.49 12.99 -18.97
N ILE A 396 9.73 14.00 -19.41
CA ILE A 396 8.90 13.90 -20.63
C ILE A 396 9.78 13.79 -21.87
N SER A 397 10.86 14.58 -21.98
CA SER A 397 11.80 14.51 -23.11
C SER A 397 12.44 13.12 -23.20
N THR A 398 12.81 12.53 -22.06
CA THR A 398 13.35 11.17 -21.99
C THR A 398 12.33 10.14 -22.51
N TYR A 399 11.08 10.23 -22.05
CA TYR A 399 10.01 9.36 -22.53
C TYR A 399 9.77 9.50 -24.05
N LEU A 400 9.63 10.73 -24.55
CA LEU A 400 9.41 10.99 -25.98
C LEU A 400 10.60 10.57 -26.86
N SER A 401 11.81 10.56 -26.31
CA SER A 401 13.00 10.09 -27.02
C SER A 401 13.03 8.57 -27.21
N GLY A 402 12.14 7.82 -26.55
CA GLY A 402 12.08 6.35 -26.59
C GLY A 402 12.90 5.66 -25.50
N HIS A 403 13.23 6.37 -24.41
CA HIS A 403 14.00 5.83 -23.30
C HIS A 403 13.14 5.70 -22.03
N SER A 404 13.50 4.73 -21.19
CA SER A 404 12.84 4.54 -19.91
C SER A 404 13.26 5.65 -18.93
N ALA A 405 12.31 6.19 -18.17
CA ALA A 405 12.55 7.33 -17.29
C ALA A 405 12.43 6.92 -15.81
N PRO A 406 13.43 7.19 -14.95
CA PRO A 406 13.36 6.82 -13.54
C PRO A 406 12.39 7.73 -12.78
N PHE A 407 11.67 7.14 -11.83
CA PHE A 407 10.84 7.85 -10.86
C PHE A 407 10.87 7.13 -9.51
N VAL A 408 10.32 7.75 -8.47
CA VAL A 408 10.22 7.15 -7.14
C VAL A 408 8.76 7.10 -6.74
N ALA A 409 8.28 5.93 -6.32
CA ALA A 409 6.95 5.76 -5.74
C ALA A 409 7.05 5.77 -4.21
N GLY A 410 6.10 6.42 -3.55
CA GLY A 410 5.96 6.39 -2.09
C GLY A 410 4.50 6.37 -1.69
N SER A 411 4.24 6.12 -0.41
CA SER A 411 2.90 6.18 0.17
C SER A 411 2.95 6.84 1.54
N PRO A 412 1.99 7.70 1.91
CA PRO A 412 1.91 8.23 3.27
C PRO A 412 1.63 7.14 4.32
N LEU A 413 1.23 5.93 3.90
CA LEU A 413 1.12 4.79 4.82
C LEU A 413 2.48 4.30 5.31
N LEU A 414 3.52 4.45 4.50
CA LEU A 414 4.91 4.10 4.81
C LEU A 414 5.82 5.27 4.40
N PRO A 415 5.83 6.39 5.16
CA PRO A 415 6.48 7.63 4.74
C PRO A 415 7.98 7.50 4.45
N SER A 416 8.65 6.53 5.06
CA SER A 416 10.08 6.27 4.85
C SER A 416 10.37 5.33 3.68
N LEU A 417 9.36 4.66 3.12
CA LEU A 417 9.53 3.74 2.02
C LEU A 417 9.41 4.48 0.69
N HIS A 418 10.58 4.74 0.09
CA HIS A 418 10.71 5.28 -1.26
C HIS A 418 11.20 4.17 -2.18
N VAL A 419 10.34 3.74 -3.10
CA VAL A 419 10.66 2.66 -4.03
C VAL A 419 11.13 3.26 -5.35
N PRO A 420 12.40 3.08 -5.75
CA PRO A 420 12.85 3.48 -7.08
C PRO A 420 12.15 2.61 -8.12
N MET A 421 11.64 3.25 -9.15
CA MET A 421 10.83 2.65 -10.21
C MET A 421 11.28 3.18 -11.57
N VAL A 422 10.94 2.43 -12.62
CA VAL A 422 11.27 2.79 -14.00
C VAL A 422 9.97 2.93 -14.81
N PHE A 423 9.77 4.10 -15.40
CA PHE A 423 8.68 4.32 -16.34
C PHE A 423 9.06 3.73 -17.70
N PRO A 424 8.26 2.81 -18.27
CA PRO A 424 8.64 2.07 -19.45
C PRO A 424 8.76 2.97 -20.69
N ALA A 425 9.78 2.72 -21.51
CA ALA A 425 9.94 3.38 -22.80
C ALA A 425 8.76 3.04 -23.75
N PRO A 426 8.30 4.00 -24.56
CA PRO A 426 7.28 3.76 -25.57
C PRO A 426 7.85 2.91 -26.72
N HIS A 427 7.15 1.82 -27.05
CA HIS A 427 7.51 0.93 -28.15
C HIS A 427 6.32 0.79 -29.12
N PRO A 428 6.45 1.25 -30.38
CA PRO A 428 7.60 1.90 -31.00
C PRO A 428 7.85 3.34 -30.49
N LYS A 429 9.05 3.88 -30.74
CA LYS A 429 9.41 5.27 -30.43
C LYS A 429 8.39 6.25 -31.05
N PRO A 430 7.84 7.20 -30.29
CA PRO A 430 6.81 8.10 -30.78
C PRO A 430 7.41 9.11 -31.76
N GLN A 431 6.82 9.18 -32.95
CA GLN A 431 7.06 10.26 -33.90
C GLN A 431 6.09 11.40 -33.59
N VAL A 432 6.53 12.31 -32.71
CA VAL A 432 5.72 13.44 -32.26
C VAL A 432 5.53 14.45 -33.38
N LEU A 433 6.60 14.84 -34.07
CA LEU A 433 6.55 15.79 -35.17
C LEU A 433 6.45 15.04 -36.50
N ARG A 434 5.35 15.24 -37.22
CA ARG A 434 5.04 14.62 -38.53
C ARG A 434 4.76 15.68 -39.58
N ASP A 435 4.86 15.27 -40.84
CA ASP A 435 4.47 16.08 -42.00
C ASP A 435 5.11 17.49 -42.01
N VAL A 436 6.39 17.56 -41.59
CA VAL A 436 7.09 18.84 -41.47
C VAL A 436 7.39 19.41 -42.86
N SER A 437 6.94 20.63 -43.11
CA SER A 437 7.14 21.34 -44.38
C SER A 437 7.42 22.82 -44.14
N ILE A 438 8.19 23.43 -45.03
CA ILE A 438 8.45 24.87 -45.02
C ILE A 438 7.79 25.48 -46.25
N ARG A 439 6.82 26.36 -46.03
CA ARG A 439 6.13 27.08 -47.10
C ARG A 439 6.78 28.44 -47.33
N ASN A 440 6.66 28.94 -48.55
CA ASN A 440 7.18 30.26 -48.95
C ASN A 440 8.68 30.45 -48.65
N MET A 441 9.45 29.35 -48.72
CA MET A 441 10.88 29.38 -48.48
C MET A 441 11.58 30.25 -49.51
N HIS A 442 12.31 31.26 -49.05
CA HIS A 442 13.18 32.09 -49.85
C HIS A 442 14.56 32.19 -49.23
N ILE A 443 15.55 32.32 -50.10
CA ILE A 443 16.95 32.43 -49.73
C ILE A 443 17.41 33.82 -50.14
N SER A 444 17.89 34.61 -49.19
CA SER A 444 18.46 35.94 -49.41
C SER A 444 19.96 35.94 -49.10
N LEU A 445 20.70 36.83 -49.76
CA LEU A 445 22.12 37.02 -49.53
C LEU A 445 22.30 38.34 -48.78
N ASN A 446 22.91 38.31 -47.60
CA ASN A 446 23.27 39.50 -46.85
C ASN A 446 24.79 39.50 -46.60
N GLY A 447 25.54 40.19 -47.46
CA GLY A 447 26.99 40.12 -47.48
C GLY A 447 27.48 38.71 -47.86
N GLU A 448 28.28 38.10 -46.99
CA GLU A 448 28.79 36.73 -47.15
C GLU A 448 27.86 35.65 -46.56
N VAL A 449 26.80 36.06 -45.85
CA VAL A 449 25.88 35.12 -45.17
C VAL A 449 24.67 34.84 -46.03
N VAL A 450 24.36 33.56 -46.19
CA VAL A 450 23.13 33.08 -46.82
C VAL A 450 22.06 33.00 -45.74
N LEU A 451 20.95 33.70 -45.94
CA LEU A 451 19.83 33.75 -45.01
C LEU A 451 18.64 33.02 -45.61
N ALA A 452 17.90 32.31 -44.76
CA ALA A 452 16.71 31.56 -45.08
C ALA A 452 15.51 32.14 -44.34
N SER A 453 14.40 32.24 -45.05
CA SER A 453 13.14 32.74 -44.51
C SER A 453 11.96 31.97 -45.09
N GLY A 454 10.93 31.74 -44.30
CA GLY A 454 9.73 30.97 -44.68
C GLY A 454 8.87 30.61 -43.48
N THR A 455 7.73 29.97 -43.71
CA THR A 455 6.81 29.56 -42.63
C THR A 455 6.87 28.05 -42.47
N VAL A 456 7.22 27.58 -41.27
CA VAL A 456 7.24 26.17 -40.89
C VAL A 456 5.82 25.72 -40.56
N TYR A 457 5.46 24.55 -41.08
CA TYR A 457 4.24 23.83 -40.73
C TYR A 457 4.65 22.43 -40.26
N ALA A 458 4.20 22.05 -39.08
CA ALA A 458 4.39 20.70 -38.53
C ALA A 458 3.07 20.18 -37.96
N ARG A 459 2.83 18.88 -38.11
CA ARG A 459 1.75 18.18 -37.43
C ARG A 459 2.31 17.50 -36.19
N ALA A 460 1.96 17.98 -35.01
CA ALA A 460 2.34 17.36 -33.75
C ALA A 460 1.27 16.33 -33.34
N VAL A 461 1.68 15.08 -33.18
CA VAL A 461 0.84 13.95 -32.77
C VAL A 461 1.33 13.42 -31.43
N LEU A 462 0.49 13.49 -30.40
CA LEU A 462 0.86 12.98 -29.08
C LEU A 462 0.88 11.44 -29.04
N PRO A 463 1.69 10.82 -28.16
CA PRO A 463 1.68 9.38 -27.96
C PRO A 463 0.30 8.84 -27.53
N LEU A 464 0.07 7.56 -27.81
CA LEU A 464 -1.13 6.84 -27.33
C LEU A 464 -1.28 6.98 -25.80
N GLY A 465 -2.52 7.10 -25.35
CA GLY A 465 -2.83 7.34 -23.94
C GLY A 465 -2.68 8.79 -23.48
N ILE A 466 -2.03 9.68 -24.24
CA ILE A 466 -1.83 11.08 -23.84
C ILE A 466 -2.78 12.01 -24.60
N ARG A 467 -3.70 12.63 -23.85
CA ARG A 467 -4.68 13.62 -24.33
C ARG A 467 -4.56 14.90 -23.52
N LEU A 468 -3.57 15.70 -23.88
CA LEU A 468 -3.34 16.98 -23.26
C LEU A 468 -3.83 18.08 -24.19
N SER A 469 -4.49 19.08 -23.61
CA SER A 469 -4.69 20.37 -24.25
C SER A 469 -3.41 21.18 -24.08
N MET A 470 -2.76 21.56 -25.18
CA MET A 470 -1.49 22.29 -25.15
C MET A 470 -1.48 23.42 -26.16
N ASP A 471 -0.72 24.46 -25.83
CA ASP A 471 -0.42 25.57 -26.71
C ASP A 471 1.08 25.69 -26.92
N VAL A 472 1.54 25.56 -28.16
CA VAL A 472 2.96 25.67 -28.51
C VAL A 472 3.29 27.13 -28.79
N GLU A 473 4.06 27.75 -27.89
CA GLU A 473 4.40 29.17 -28.01
C GLU A 473 5.74 29.40 -28.71
N ARG A 474 6.70 28.48 -28.56
CA ARG A 474 8.04 28.66 -29.13
C ARG A 474 8.64 27.36 -29.62
N ILE A 475 9.37 27.44 -30.73
CA ILE A 475 10.13 26.31 -31.27
C ILE A 475 11.58 26.72 -31.54
N TRP A 476 12.47 25.74 -31.47
CA TRP A 476 13.88 25.93 -31.80
C TRP A 476 14.41 24.71 -32.55
N PRO A 477 14.38 24.74 -33.90
CA PRO A 477 14.85 23.65 -34.74
C PRO A 477 16.36 23.69 -34.97
N ASP A 478 16.98 22.51 -35.04
CA ASP A 478 18.36 22.30 -35.48
C ASP A 478 18.37 21.21 -36.56
N VAL A 479 18.53 21.63 -37.82
CA VAL A 479 18.30 20.74 -38.98
C VAL A 479 19.41 20.77 -40.01
N LEU A 480 19.65 19.61 -40.62
CA LEU A 480 20.42 19.45 -41.84
C LEU A 480 19.50 19.55 -43.06
N VAL A 481 20.00 20.21 -44.10
CA VAL A 481 19.31 20.42 -45.37
C VAL A 481 19.94 19.55 -46.45
N PHE A 482 19.10 18.81 -47.17
CA PHE A 482 19.46 17.84 -48.20
C PHE A 482 19.04 18.32 -49.59
N ASP A 483 19.87 18.05 -50.60
CA ASP A 483 19.52 18.21 -52.02
C ASP A 483 18.72 16.97 -52.46
N GLY A 484 17.39 17.04 -52.39
CA GLY A 484 16.49 15.91 -52.64
C GLY A 484 15.74 15.44 -51.39
N LYS A 485 15.15 14.25 -51.44
CA LYS A 485 14.48 13.64 -50.26
C LYS A 485 15.52 13.19 -49.23
N VAL A 486 15.14 13.23 -47.95
CA VAL A 486 15.91 12.60 -46.87
C VAL A 486 15.92 11.07 -47.13
N PRO A 487 17.06 10.39 -47.00
CA PRO A 487 17.11 8.92 -47.07
C PRO A 487 16.21 8.30 -46.00
N ASP A 488 15.44 7.26 -46.35
CA ASP A 488 14.56 6.57 -45.39
C ASP A 488 15.40 5.96 -44.25
N GLU A 489 14.91 6.08 -43.00
CA GLU A 489 15.59 5.61 -41.77
C GLU A 489 16.02 4.12 -41.82
N GLY A 490 15.46 3.32 -42.73
CA GLY A 490 15.84 1.93 -42.98
C GLY A 490 17.23 1.72 -43.60
N GLU A 491 17.76 2.69 -44.35
CA GLU A 491 19.12 2.64 -44.92
C GLU A 491 20.17 3.28 -43.99
N THR A 492 19.74 4.12 -43.05
CA THR A 492 20.60 4.90 -42.13
C THR A 492 21.08 4.12 -40.90
N ARG A 493 20.62 2.87 -40.70
CA ARG A 493 21.08 1.95 -39.62
C ARG A 493 22.57 1.58 -39.67
N LYS A 494 23.33 2.03 -40.68
CA LYS A 494 24.80 1.86 -40.75
C LYS A 494 25.59 2.95 -40.02
N TYR A 495 24.95 4.02 -39.56
CA TYR A 495 25.62 5.05 -38.77
C TYR A 495 25.29 4.83 -37.30
N THR A 496 26.26 4.23 -36.61
CA THR A 496 26.25 3.93 -35.19
C THR A 496 26.08 5.22 -34.39
N GLU A 497 24.86 5.57 -34.00
CA GLU A 497 24.66 6.36 -32.79
C GLU A 497 25.12 5.48 -31.64
N SER A 498 26.31 5.76 -31.11
CA SER A 498 26.78 5.14 -29.87
C SER A 498 25.77 5.52 -28.77
N PRO A 499 25.17 4.55 -28.06
CA PRO A 499 24.18 4.82 -27.00
C PRO A 499 24.71 5.66 -25.82
N GLU A 500 25.99 6.00 -25.80
CA GLU A 500 26.67 6.65 -24.66
C GLU A 500 26.75 8.18 -24.74
N ASP A 501 26.43 8.82 -25.88
CA ASP A 501 26.66 10.28 -26.05
C ASP A 501 25.42 11.18 -25.82
N LEU A 502 24.22 10.61 -25.69
CA LEU A 502 22.98 11.36 -25.43
C LEU A 502 22.64 11.72 -23.96
N PRO A 503 23.30 11.24 -22.88
CA PRO A 503 22.96 11.68 -21.53
C PRO A 503 23.36 13.14 -21.24
N GLN A 504 24.41 13.65 -21.89
CA GLN A 504 25.01 14.92 -21.50
C GLN A 504 24.26 16.12 -22.10
N THR A 505 23.78 16.04 -23.35
CA THR A 505 23.19 17.20 -24.04
C THR A 505 21.82 17.60 -23.45
N LEU A 506 21.05 16.64 -22.93
CA LEU A 506 19.77 16.91 -22.27
C LEU A 506 19.94 17.51 -20.86
N GLN A 507 21.02 17.16 -20.14
CA GLN A 507 21.30 17.70 -18.81
C GLN A 507 21.75 19.17 -18.82
N TYR A 508 22.42 19.64 -19.88
CA TYR A 508 22.92 21.02 -19.94
C TYR A 508 21.87 22.06 -20.37
N ALA A 509 20.85 21.66 -21.13
CA ALA A 509 19.85 22.61 -21.64
C ALA A 509 18.79 22.99 -20.58
N SER A 510 18.46 22.10 -19.65
CA SER A 510 17.45 22.35 -18.60
C SER A 510 17.87 23.37 -17.52
N ALA A 511 19.14 23.78 -17.48
CA ALA A 511 19.67 24.68 -16.44
C ALA A 511 19.80 26.15 -16.89
N HIS A 512 19.48 26.48 -18.14
CA HIS A 512 19.73 27.82 -18.68
C HIS A 512 18.44 28.51 -19.09
N LYS A 513 18.06 29.50 -18.26
CA LYS A 513 17.07 30.55 -18.56
C LYS A 513 17.62 31.55 -19.61
N GLY A 514 18.31 31.02 -20.61
CA GLY A 514 19.17 31.74 -21.55
C GLY A 514 18.60 31.77 -22.97
N LYS A 515 19.17 32.65 -23.79
CA LYS A 515 18.84 32.74 -25.23
C LYS A 515 19.17 31.41 -25.92
N GLY A 516 18.54 31.11 -27.05
CA GLY A 516 18.85 29.89 -27.83
C GLY A 516 20.35 29.72 -28.18
N SER A 517 21.15 30.79 -28.09
CA SER A 517 22.62 30.77 -28.22
C SER A 517 23.36 29.95 -27.16
N ASP A 518 22.74 29.71 -26.00
CA ASP A 518 23.40 29.10 -24.84
C ASP A 518 23.26 27.56 -24.83
N ILE A 519 22.44 27.00 -25.73
CA ILE A 519 22.32 25.55 -25.92
C ILE A 519 23.54 25.06 -26.73
N PRO A 520 24.35 24.10 -26.20
CA PRO A 520 25.53 23.58 -26.88
C PRO A 520 25.21 23.12 -28.31
N ARG A 521 26.07 23.47 -29.26
CA ARG A 521 25.91 23.10 -30.67
C ARG A 521 26.24 21.60 -30.82
N PRO A 522 25.27 20.70 -31.11
CA PRO A 522 25.59 19.29 -31.24
C PRO A 522 26.58 19.08 -32.39
N PRO A 523 27.51 18.11 -32.24
CA PRO A 523 28.51 17.82 -33.26
C PRO A 523 27.82 17.42 -34.57
N LEU A 524 28.46 17.73 -35.69
CA LEU A 524 27.99 17.25 -36.98
C LEU A 524 28.16 15.72 -37.05
N PRO A 525 27.25 14.99 -37.71
CA PRO A 525 27.42 13.56 -37.92
C PRO A 525 28.70 13.27 -38.72
N ASP A 526 29.46 12.27 -38.29
CA ASP A 526 30.69 11.81 -38.95
C ASP A 526 30.56 10.32 -39.33
N PRO A 527 30.52 9.96 -40.64
CA PRO A 527 30.63 10.84 -41.80
C PRO A 527 29.35 11.66 -42.07
N LEU A 528 29.53 12.84 -42.69
CA LEU A 528 28.41 13.67 -43.13
C LEU A 528 27.54 12.93 -44.16
N PRO A 529 26.19 12.96 -44.04
CA PRO A 529 25.28 12.33 -44.99
C PRO A 529 25.52 12.76 -46.44
N GLU A 530 25.42 11.81 -47.38
CA GLU A 530 25.88 11.99 -48.77
C GLU A 530 25.25 13.17 -49.51
N ASN A 531 24.00 13.54 -49.18
CA ASN A 531 23.24 14.63 -49.83
C ASN A 531 23.00 15.86 -48.93
N ALA A 532 23.49 15.85 -47.69
CA ALA A 532 23.39 17.02 -46.82
C ALA A 532 24.41 18.09 -47.24
N PHE A 533 23.97 19.34 -47.38
CA PHE A 533 24.84 20.44 -47.82
C PHE A 533 24.84 21.66 -46.90
N ALA A 534 23.82 21.84 -46.05
CA ALA A 534 23.73 22.96 -45.14
C ALA A 534 23.07 22.57 -43.81
N ARG A 535 23.20 23.44 -42.81
CA ARG A 535 22.54 23.37 -41.50
C ARG A 535 21.77 24.68 -41.26
N ILE A 536 20.54 24.58 -40.77
CA ILE A 536 19.72 25.71 -40.33
C ILE A 536 19.58 25.60 -38.81
N ARG A 537 20.01 26.65 -38.10
CA ARG A 537 19.89 26.75 -36.65
C ARG A 537 19.64 28.20 -36.27
N PRO A 538 18.43 28.57 -35.80
CA PRO A 538 18.13 29.90 -35.31
C PRO A 538 19.01 30.28 -34.11
N GLY A 539 19.35 31.56 -34.01
CA GLY A 539 20.11 32.09 -32.86
C GLY A 539 19.29 32.19 -31.57
N ASP A 540 17.96 32.24 -31.69
CA ASP A 540 17.03 32.28 -30.56
C ASP A 540 15.76 31.48 -30.88
N TRP A 541 14.91 31.28 -29.88
CA TRP A 541 13.60 30.67 -30.03
C TRP A 541 12.73 31.42 -31.04
N LEU A 542 12.08 30.69 -31.93
CA LEU A 542 11.11 31.23 -32.88
C LEU A 542 9.72 31.23 -32.23
N PRO A 543 8.94 32.31 -32.32
CA PRO A 543 7.55 32.31 -31.90
C PRO A 543 6.76 31.34 -32.77
N ALA A 544 5.85 30.60 -32.15
CA ALA A 544 5.00 29.62 -32.78
C ALA A 544 3.56 29.77 -32.30
N ASP A 545 2.64 29.35 -33.17
CA ASP A 545 1.22 29.22 -32.87
C ASP A 545 0.80 27.76 -33.03
N SER A 546 -0.20 27.32 -32.25
CA SER A 546 -0.74 25.97 -32.37
C SER A 546 -2.26 25.93 -32.46
N ILE A 547 -2.77 24.99 -33.26
CA ILE A 547 -4.21 24.77 -33.44
C ILE A 547 -4.50 23.29 -33.28
N ALA A 548 -5.39 22.95 -32.35
CA ALA A 548 -5.86 21.58 -32.15
C ALA A 548 -6.70 21.11 -33.34
N LEU A 549 -6.46 19.88 -33.82
CA LEU A 549 -7.28 19.25 -34.83
C LEU A 549 -8.39 18.41 -34.18
N PRO A 550 -9.65 18.56 -34.59
CA PRO A 550 -10.73 17.72 -34.09
C PRO A 550 -10.51 16.28 -34.58
N ILE A 551 -10.46 15.34 -33.64
CA ILE A 551 -10.34 13.90 -33.93
C ILE A 551 -11.71 13.41 -34.41
N PRO A 552 -11.87 12.94 -35.67
CA PRO A 552 -13.12 12.35 -36.10
C PRO A 552 -13.29 10.99 -35.40
N SER A 553 -14.23 10.90 -34.45
CA SER A 553 -14.67 9.62 -33.90
C SER A 553 -15.64 8.98 -34.89
N GLU A 554 -15.17 8.06 -35.74
CA GLU A 554 -16.02 7.44 -36.76
C GLU A 554 -17.12 6.53 -36.15
N ASP A 555 -16.94 5.97 -34.94
CA ASP A 555 -17.85 4.93 -34.45
C ASP A 555 -18.43 5.12 -33.03
N GLY A 556 -18.33 6.31 -32.41
CA GLY A 556 -18.93 6.57 -31.09
C GLY A 556 -18.42 5.68 -29.94
N SER A 557 -17.44 4.80 -30.20
CA SER A 557 -16.58 4.17 -29.21
C SER A 557 -15.62 5.23 -28.66
N ILE A 558 -15.26 5.09 -27.39
CA ILE A 558 -14.13 5.79 -26.79
C ILE A 558 -12.89 5.18 -27.43
N ASP A 559 -12.60 5.56 -28.66
CA ASP A 559 -11.40 5.11 -29.35
C ASP A 559 -10.21 5.69 -28.61
N ASP A 560 -9.12 4.94 -28.45
CA ASP A 560 -7.86 5.32 -27.78
C ASP A 560 -7.09 6.41 -28.56
N GLY A 561 -7.80 7.30 -29.26
CA GLY A 561 -7.29 8.36 -30.13
C GLY A 561 -6.26 9.29 -29.48
N THR A 562 -5.26 9.64 -30.29
CA THR A 562 -4.18 10.58 -30.01
C THR A 562 -4.62 12.02 -30.26
N SER A 563 -4.23 12.96 -29.41
CA SER A 563 -4.42 14.39 -29.70
C SER A 563 -3.46 14.86 -30.79
N GLU A 564 -3.96 15.67 -31.72
CA GLU A 564 -3.20 16.20 -32.85
C GLU A 564 -3.28 17.72 -32.91
N TYR A 565 -2.16 18.34 -33.30
CA TYR A 565 -2.00 19.79 -33.38
C TYR A 565 -1.29 20.16 -34.69
N ILE A 566 -1.68 21.28 -35.27
CA ILE A 566 -0.90 21.97 -36.30
C ILE A 566 -0.10 23.05 -35.61
N VAL A 567 1.23 23.01 -35.77
CA VAL A 567 2.16 24.01 -35.25
C VAL A 567 2.70 24.82 -36.42
N THR A 568 2.62 26.15 -36.30
CA THR A 568 3.11 27.09 -37.31
C THR A 568 4.10 28.08 -36.71
N ALA A 569 5.21 28.34 -37.40
CA ALA A 569 6.20 29.30 -36.94
C ALA A 569 6.89 29.99 -38.13
N ASP A 570 7.12 31.29 -38.02
CA ASP A 570 7.80 32.06 -39.05
C ASP A 570 9.31 32.11 -38.81
N ILE A 571 10.06 31.72 -39.84
CA ILE A 571 11.51 31.83 -39.91
C ILE A 571 11.82 33.10 -40.67
N GLU A 572 12.48 34.05 -40.01
CA GLU A 572 12.94 35.30 -40.62
C GLU A 572 14.46 35.42 -40.53
N ASN A 573 15.13 35.47 -41.69
CA ASN A 573 16.55 35.77 -41.82
C ASN A 573 17.45 34.85 -40.97
N VAL A 574 17.14 33.55 -40.94
CA VAL A 574 17.93 32.56 -40.22
C VAL A 574 19.15 32.14 -41.05
N PRO A 575 20.36 32.10 -40.47
CA PRO A 575 21.56 31.72 -41.21
C PRO A 575 21.51 30.28 -41.71
N LEU A 576 21.84 30.10 -42.99
CA LEU A 576 22.04 28.82 -43.64
C LEU A 576 23.55 28.53 -43.68
N GLU A 577 24.05 27.75 -42.72
CA GLU A 577 25.46 27.40 -42.61
C GLU A 577 25.83 26.27 -43.58
N VAL A 578 26.77 26.51 -44.49
CA VAL A 578 27.22 25.48 -45.45
C VAL A 578 28.11 24.46 -44.75
N LEU A 579 27.83 23.17 -44.97
CA LEU A 579 28.64 22.11 -44.37
C LEU A 579 30.06 22.06 -44.97
N PRO A 580 31.10 21.71 -44.18
CA PRO A 580 32.48 21.64 -44.66
C PRO A 580 32.62 20.71 -45.88
N GLY A 581 33.25 21.19 -46.95
CA GLY A 581 33.47 20.43 -48.19
C GLY A 581 32.24 20.24 -49.09
N ARG A 582 31.07 20.80 -48.72
CA ARG A 582 29.80 20.61 -49.43
C ARG A 582 29.39 21.81 -50.32
N GLN A 583 30.31 22.74 -50.60
CA GLN A 583 30.03 23.95 -51.39
C GLN A 583 29.54 23.63 -52.82
N LYS A 584 30.03 22.55 -53.44
CA LYS A 584 29.58 22.11 -54.77
C LYS A 584 28.13 21.64 -54.78
N LEU A 585 27.67 20.99 -53.71
CA LEU A 585 26.28 20.55 -53.58
C LEU A 585 25.37 21.75 -53.36
N MET A 586 25.80 22.72 -52.56
CA MET A 586 25.06 23.97 -52.38
C MET A 586 24.95 24.77 -53.68
N SER A 587 26.03 24.92 -54.47
CA SER A 587 25.95 25.65 -55.74
C SER A 587 25.05 24.95 -56.76
N SER A 588 25.08 23.61 -56.81
CA SER A 588 24.15 22.79 -57.58
C SER A 588 22.70 23.00 -57.14
N PHE A 589 22.44 22.99 -55.83
CA PHE A 589 21.11 23.23 -55.27
C PHE A 589 20.58 24.64 -55.61
N VAL A 590 21.38 25.68 -55.41
CA VAL A 590 21.01 27.06 -55.77
C VAL A 590 20.76 27.20 -57.27
N ALA A 591 21.55 26.55 -58.12
CA ALA A 591 21.30 26.51 -59.56
C ALA A 591 19.94 25.86 -59.89
N LYS A 592 19.56 24.77 -59.21
CA LYS A 592 18.23 24.15 -59.34
C LYS A 592 17.11 25.09 -58.86
N VAL A 593 17.32 25.85 -57.79
CA VAL A 593 16.34 26.82 -57.28
C VAL A 593 16.12 27.97 -58.28
N LEU A 594 17.19 28.50 -58.89
CA LEU A 594 17.13 29.66 -59.79
C LEU A 594 16.74 29.30 -61.24
N PHE A 595 17.26 28.19 -61.77
CA PHE A 595 17.14 27.82 -63.18
C PHE A 595 16.25 26.60 -63.42
N GLY A 596 15.84 25.87 -62.37
CA GLY A 596 15.00 24.69 -62.49
C GLY A 596 13.55 25.02 -62.86
N PRO A 597 12.92 24.27 -63.79
CA PRO A 597 11.55 24.56 -64.23
C PRO A 597 10.48 24.33 -63.14
N GLN A 598 10.78 23.55 -62.09
CA GLN A 598 9.85 23.22 -61.01
C GLN A 598 10.40 23.57 -59.61
N GLY A 599 11.44 24.42 -59.53
CA GLY A 599 12.22 24.63 -58.31
C GLY A 599 13.08 23.42 -57.92
N ALA A 600 13.68 23.47 -56.73
CA ALA A 600 14.47 22.39 -56.15
C ALA A 600 13.69 21.69 -55.02
N LEU A 601 13.80 20.37 -54.92
CA LEU A 601 13.29 19.62 -53.77
C LEU A 601 14.35 19.64 -52.67
N ALA A 602 13.99 20.11 -51.49
CA ALA A 602 14.82 20.11 -50.30
C ALA A 602 14.27 19.14 -49.27
N GLY A 603 15.14 18.33 -48.68
CA GLY A 603 14.85 17.50 -47.53
C GLY A 603 15.39 18.17 -46.28
N VAL A 604 14.69 18.02 -45.15
CA VAL A 604 15.19 18.46 -43.83
C VAL A 604 15.11 17.32 -42.85
N GLN A 605 16.17 17.14 -42.08
CA GLN A 605 16.24 16.15 -41.00
C GLN A 605 16.98 16.77 -39.83
N GLY A 606 16.45 16.58 -38.63
CA GLY A 606 17.11 17.04 -37.42
C GLY A 606 16.25 16.88 -36.19
N THR A 607 16.53 17.71 -35.19
CA THR A 607 15.82 17.71 -33.91
C THR A 607 15.27 19.10 -33.63
N ALA A 608 14.12 19.17 -32.97
CA ALA A 608 13.54 20.41 -32.48
C ALA A 608 13.45 20.41 -30.96
N ALA A 609 13.61 21.59 -30.38
CA ALA A 609 13.10 21.90 -29.06
C ALA A 609 11.77 22.65 -29.19
N VAL A 610 10.84 22.39 -28.28
CA VAL A 610 9.48 22.96 -28.28
C VAL A 610 9.15 23.39 -26.87
N ALA A 611 8.77 24.66 -26.68
CA ALA A 611 8.21 25.15 -25.42
C ALA A 611 6.69 25.23 -25.57
N ALA A 612 5.97 24.48 -24.75
CA ALA A 612 4.52 24.41 -24.79
C ALA A 612 3.91 24.69 -23.41
N LEU A 613 2.83 25.46 -23.39
CA LEU A 613 1.96 25.62 -22.25
C LEU A 613 0.96 24.46 -22.23
N VAL A 614 0.92 23.70 -21.14
CA VAL A 614 -0.06 22.60 -20.98
C VAL A 614 -1.22 23.08 -20.13
N ASP A 615 -2.41 23.06 -20.70
CA ASP A 615 -3.63 23.45 -20.00
C ASP A 615 -3.91 22.50 -18.84
N GLY A 616 -4.15 23.09 -17.68
CA GLY A 616 -4.43 22.40 -16.42
C GLY A 616 -3.23 21.88 -15.63
N LEU A 617 -2.01 22.34 -15.93
CA LEU A 617 -0.88 22.21 -15.01
C LEU A 617 -0.95 23.30 -13.93
N PRO A 618 -1.07 22.95 -12.65
CA PRO A 618 -1.18 23.94 -11.57
C PRO A 618 0.22 24.47 -11.19
N VAL A 619 0.72 25.48 -11.91
CA VAL A 619 2.02 26.10 -11.61
C VAL A 619 1.88 27.20 -10.57
N ALA A 620 2.60 27.07 -9.44
CA ALA A 620 2.66 28.08 -8.39
C ALA A 620 3.53 29.26 -8.86
N GLY A 621 2.90 30.42 -9.07
CA GLY A 621 3.58 31.68 -9.39
C GLY A 621 2.78 32.88 -8.88
N ASP A 622 3.49 33.81 -8.21
CA ASP A 622 2.99 35.14 -7.85
C ASP A 622 2.38 35.81 -9.09
N GLY A 623 1.30 36.58 -8.91
CA GLY A 623 0.47 37.20 -9.94
C GLY A 623 1.12 38.22 -10.89
N ASN A 624 2.38 38.00 -11.29
CA ASN A 624 3.00 38.61 -12.45
C ASN A 624 2.82 37.67 -13.65
N GLU A 625 1.90 38.07 -14.54
CA GLU A 625 1.79 37.62 -15.92
C GLU A 625 3.20 37.59 -16.57
N GLY A 626 3.77 36.40 -16.75
CA GLY A 626 5.07 36.23 -17.43
C GLY A 626 6.03 35.18 -16.87
N GLY A 627 5.75 34.60 -15.70
CA GLY A 627 6.52 33.47 -15.17
C GLY A 627 6.08 32.12 -15.78
N SER A 628 6.50 31.85 -17.01
CA SER A 628 6.00 30.77 -17.87
C SER A 628 6.00 29.37 -17.23
N GLY A 629 4.83 28.83 -16.91
CA GLY A 629 4.61 27.41 -16.63
C GLY A 629 4.76 26.51 -17.85
N MET A 630 5.72 26.82 -18.73
CA MET A 630 5.97 26.12 -19.97
C MET A 630 6.79 24.86 -19.70
N VAL A 631 6.43 23.80 -20.41
CA VAL A 631 7.20 22.56 -20.48
C VAL A 631 8.09 22.66 -21.72
N GLU A 632 9.41 22.51 -21.52
CA GLU A 632 10.39 22.56 -22.60
C GLU A 632 10.76 21.13 -23.02
N LEU A 633 10.29 20.72 -24.19
CA LEU A 633 10.56 19.41 -24.77
C LEU A 633 11.78 19.52 -25.67
N LEU A 634 12.80 18.70 -25.42
CA LEU A 634 14.07 18.74 -26.13
C LEU A 634 14.29 17.47 -26.96
N GLY A 635 15.01 17.62 -28.07
CA GLY A 635 15.49 16.49 -28.86
C GLY A 635 14.38 15.75 -29.63
N LEU A 636 13.30 16.44 -30.02
CA LEU A 636 12.21 15.86 -30.79
C LEU A 636 12.67 15.64 -32.24
N PRO A 637 12.87 14.39 -32.70
CA PRO A 637 13.34 14.13 -34.05
C PRO A 637 12.24 14.41 -35.07
N PHE A 638 12.63 14.91 -36.25
CA PHE A 638 11.70 15.04 -37.36
C PHE A 638 12.41 14.97 -38.71
N THR A 639 11.61 14.61 -39.72
CA THR A 639 12.00 14.62 -41.13
C THR A 639 10.92 15.33 -41.94
N GLY A 640 11.34 16.07 -42.96
CA GLY A 640 10.44 16.80 -43.83
C GLY A 640 10.98 16.92 -45.25
N SER A 641 10.11 17.26 -46.18
CA SER A 641 10.53 17.64 -47.54
C SER A 641 9.63 18.73 -48.10
N PHE A 642 10.23 19.68 -48.82
CA PHE A 642 9.52 20.80 -49.40
C PHE A 642 10.21 21.27 -50.68
N ARG A 643 9.51 22.06 -51.50
CA ARG A 643 10.08 22.66 -52.71
C ARG A 643 10.51 24.09 -52.44
N VAL A 644 11.71 24.44 -52.90
CA VAL A 644 12.31 25.78 -52.82
C VAL A 644 12.43 26.35 -54.22
N GLY A 645 11.95 27.58 -54.43
CA GLY A 645 11.91 28.24 -55.74
C GLY A 645 10.50 28.58 -56.20
N LYS A 646 10.40 29.21 -57.37
CA LYS A 646 9.21 29.91 -57.92
C LYS A 646 7.87 29.39 -57.38
N LYS A 647 7.09 30.32 -56.80
CA LYS A 647 5.73 30.13 -56.28
C LYS A 647 5.00 29.07 -57.11
N ALA A 648 4.67 27.95 -56.48
CA ALA A 648 3.49 27.22 -56.91
C ALA A 648 2.34 28.24 -56.83
N LEU A 649 1.86 28.66 -58.01
CA LEU A 649 0.66 29.47 -58.15
C LEU A 649 -0.53 28.75 -57.53
#